data_AF-A0A2M9CGF2-F1
#
_entry.id   AF-A0A2M9CGF2-F1
#
_cell.length_a   1.000
_cell.length_b   1.000
_cell.length_c   1.000
_cell.angle_alpha   90.00
_cell.angle_beta   90.00
_cell.angle_gamma   90.00
#
_symmetry.space_group_name_H-M   'P 1'
#
loop_
_entity.id
_entity.type
_entity.pdbx_description
1 polymer ?
#
loop_
_entity_poly.entity_id
_entity_poly.type
_entity_poly.pdbx_seq_one_letter_code
_entity_poly.pdbx_strand_id
1 'polypeptide(L)'
;MKVVGRSLTALAGLGLLATAIAVPAAVTPAAVEPAAIEPAATSLTFSASGDFSASTAAASVMTGIADSDSELHLALGDLSYGAVGAESAWCDFVTSRVGAGFPFELIAGNHESNGQNGNINDFSACLPNQLPGAIGTYGRQWYVDVPAADPLVRFVMISPALQFPDGTWSYAPGTPRYDWTASAIDGARAAAIPWVVVGMHMPCLSIGDYQCGPGAGLVNMLVSKRVDLVLSGHEHLYQRTHQLAHSAGCPAITPGTFTAACLADTDAQQAKGAGTTFATVGTGGTALRNANLSDSEMGYVAAYSALNANPTFGSLFVDVTDESLSARFGRASGGTFTDAVTIGPGAPPPPNAPPTASFTSSCAGLTCSFSGAASTDADGTIRGYAWEFGDGTTASGATVQHSYATAGDRTVRLTVTDDDGATASATRTVSVVAGAPPIAADAFGRTVATGLGSAEVGGPWSVTGTAANYAVDGTRGVFRLPTAGSSARAYLTQPSSTSTDLVATLSVDKPPTGGGVYATLIGRRIVGAGGYQAKVQLRATGTVGVSLEQLTATGGEVVLQSQTTAPGVTFTAGDRLLVRLRVTGTSPTTVQAKVWEAGTAEPTGWLRSVTNSVAALQAPGGVGLTYYLSSSTTNAPVVATVDDLLATTP
;
A
#
# COMPACT_ATOMS: atom_id res chain seq x y z
N MET A 1 -66.26 22.94 25.50
CA MET A 1 -67.63 22.37 25.48
C MET A 1 -67.87 21.64 26.79
N LYS A 2 -69.00 21.93 27.46
CA LYS A 2 -69.50 21.25 28.67
C LYS A 2 -69.75 19.76 28.39
N VAL A 3 -69.68 18.92 29.42
CA VAL A 3 -70.83 18.25 30.09
C VAL A 3 -70.27 17.20 31.11
N VAL A 4 -70.43 17.42 32.43
CA VAL A 4 -71.37 16.78 33.42
C VAL A 4 -71.16 15.25 33.57
N GLY A 5 -71.09 14.62 34.75
CA GLY A 5 -71.20 15.05 36.14
C GLY A 5 -71.71 13.92 37.07
N ARG A 6 -71.48 14.09 38.38
CA ARG A 6 -72.24 13.59 39.56
C ARG A 6 -72.30 12.07 39.82
N SER A 7 -72.46 11.53 41.03
CA SER A 7 -72.24 11.87 42.46
C SER A 7 -72.97 10.77 43.28
N LEU A 8 -72.58 10.62 44.56
CA LEU A 8 -73.44 10.35 45.76
C LEU A 8 -73.59 8.92 46.36
N THR A 9 -72.98 8.79 47.56
CA THR A 9 -73.50 8.34 48.89
C THR A 9 -73.90 6.90 49.23
N ALA A 10 -73.06 6.31 50.11
CA ALA A 10 -73.29 5.90 51.51
C ALA A 10 -74.59 5.22 51.98
N LEU A 11 -74.45 4.10 52.72
CA LEU A 11 -75.31 3.74 53.85
C LEU A 11 -74.60 2.81 54.85
N ALA A 12 -74.87 3.02 56.14
CA ALA A 12 -74.31 2.34 57.31
C ALA A 12 -75.29 1.29 57.89
N GLY A 13 -74.78 0.34 58.68
CA GLY A 13 -75.60 -0.55 59.52
C GLY A 13 -74.77 -1.46 60.46
N LEU A 14 -74.99 -1.30 61.77
CA LEU A 14 -74.40 -2.05 62.89
C LEU A 14 -74.98 -3.48 63.06
N GLY A 15 -74.18 -4.42 63.59
CA GLY A 15 -74.63 -5.73 64.12
C GLY A 15 -73.58 -6.42 65.01
N LEU A 16 -74.02 -6.97 66.14
CA LEU A 16 -73.26 -7.41 67.33
C LEU A 16 -72.77 -8.88 67.31
N LEU A 17 -71.68 -9.14 68.05
CA LEU A 17 -71.24 -10.38 68.74
C LEU A 17 -71.03 -11.70 67.96
N ALA A 18 -69.78 -12.20 67.95
CA ALA A 18 -69.35 -13.44 68.62
C ALA A 18 -67.85 -13.69 68.40
N THR A 19 -67.12 -13.88 69.50
CA THR A 19 -65.70 -14.22 69.54
C THR A 19 -65.46 -15.65 69.04
N ALA A 20 -64.78 -15.79 67.92
CA ALA A 20 -64.04 -17.00 67.56
C ALA A 20 -62.57 -16.61 67.39
N ILE A 21 -61.69 -17.17 68.22
CA ILE A 21 -60.25 -17.10 68.02
C ILE A 21 -59.95 -17.95 66.78
N ALA A 22 -59.78 -17.28 65.64
CA ALA A 22 -59.21 -17.85 64.43
C ALA A 22 -57.84 -17.20 64.20
N VAL A 23 -56.81 -18.02 64.09
CA VAL A 23 -55.46 -17.60 63.67
C VAL A 23 -55.58 -16.97 62.28
N PRO A 24 -55.22 -15.68 62.08
CA PRO A 24 -55.25 -15.10 60.74
C PRO A 24 -54.09 -15.67 59.93
N ALA A 25 -54.43 -16.21 58.75
CA ALA A 25 -53.48 -16.49 57.70
C ALA A 25 -52.68 -15.23 57.37
N ALA A 26 -51.39 -15.41 57.10
CA ALA A 26 -50.47 -14.34 56.73
C ALA A 26 -51.04 -13.51 55.56
N VAL A 27 -51.28 -12.22 55.82
CA VAL A 27 -51.49 -11.24 54.77
C VAL A 27 -50.14 -11.04 54.10
N THR A 28 -49.97 -11.66 52.93
CA THR A 28 -48.87 -11.32 52.02
C THR A 28 -49.01 -9.85 51.63
N PRO A 29 -47.97 -9.01 51.77
CA PRO A 29 -48.04 -7.65 51.27
C PRO A 29 -48.30 -7.69 49.77
N ALA A 30 -49.25 -6.88 49.31
CA ALA A 30 -49.47 -6.66 47.89
C ALA A 30 -48.11 -6.26 47.28
N ALA A 31 -47.66 -7.03 46.29
CA ALA A 31 -46.46 -6.70 45.54
C ALA A 31 -46.61 -5.28 45.00
N VAL A 32 -45.69 -4.40 45.39
CA VAL A 32 -45.47 -3.15 44.67
C VAL A 32 -45.07 -3.57 43.25
N GLU A 33 -45.96 -3.32 42.30
CA GLU A 33 -45.67 -3.50 40.89
C GLU A 33 -44.42 -2.66 40.58
N PRO A 34 -43.32 -3.25 40.08
CA PRO A 34 -42.14 -2.47 39.74
C PRO A 34 -42.58 -1.46 38.69
N ALA A 35 -42.26 -0.18 38.93
CA ALA A 35 -42.44 0.87 37.93
C ALA A 35 -41.88 0.35 36.59
N ALA A 36 -42.68 0.46 35.53
CA ALA A 36 -42.23 0.12 34.20
C ALA A 36 -40.89 0.82 33.95
N ILE A 37 -39.86 0.03 33.63
CA ILE A 37 -38.55 0.54 33.25
C ILE A 37 -38.80 1.38 32.00
N GLU A 38 -38.67 2.71 32.10
CA GLU A 38 -38.69 3.57 30.92
C GLU A 38 -37.62 3.07 29.95
N PRO A 39 -37.91 2.98 28.64
CA PRO A 39 -36.92 2.55 27.67
C PRO A 39 -35.71 3.50 27.74
N ALA A 40 -34.51 2.93 27.71
CA ALA A 40 -33.26 3.69 27.62
C ALA A 40 -33.36 4.71 26.47
N ALA A 41 -32.94 5.96 26.71
CA ALA A 41 -33.01 6.97 25.68
C ALA A 41 -32.10 6.54 24.51
N THR A 42 -32.68 6.47 23.31
CA THR A 42 -31.97 6.04 22.11
C THR A 42 -31.34 7.21 21.35
N SER A 43 -31.64 8.44 21.77
CA SER A 43 -31.09 9.66 21.21
C SER A 43 -31.04 10.78 22.24
N LEU A 44 -30.16 11.74 22.02
CA LEU A 44 -30.04 13.00 22.75
C LEU A 44 -29.78 14.13 21.76
N THR A 45 -30.46 15.26 21.88
CA THR A 45 -30.08 16.49 21.16
C THR A 45 -29.59 17.54 22.14
N PHE A 46 -28.44 18.16 21.86
CA PHE A 46 -27.94 19.30 22.63
C PHE A 46 -27.49 20.44 21.72
N SER A 47 -27.36 21.64 22.28
CA SER A 47 -26.76 22.77 21.59
C SER A 47 -25.56 23.34 22.32
N ALA A 48 -24.70 24.08 21.62
CA ALA A 48 -23.53 24.74 22.20
C ALA A 48 -23.21 26.07 21.51
N SER A 49 -22.87 27.08 22.29
CA SER A 49 -22.29 28.35 21.83
C SER A 49 -21.68 29.10 23.02
N GLY A 50 -20.74 30.00 22.75
CA GLY A 50 -20.17 30.94 23.72
C GLY A 50 -20.32 32.39 23.28
N ASP A 51 -19.84 33.31 24.10
CA ASP A 51 -19.64 34.71 23.71
C ASP A 51 -20.97 35.44 23.44
N PHE A 52 -21.84 35.45 24.45
CA PHE A 52 -23.24 35.86 24.28
C PHE A 52 -23.45 37.37 24.34
N SER A 53 -23.11 38.02 25.45
CA SER A 53 -23.63 39.36 25.83
C SER A 53 -25.15 39.39 26.09
N ALA A 54 -25.74 40.59 26.12
CA ALA A 54 -27.19 40.80 26.21
C ALA A 54 -27.73 41.53 24.95
N SER A 55 -27.08 41.33 23.79
CA SER A 55 -27.43 41.98 22.53
C SER A 55 -28.71 41.43 21.88
N THR A 56 -29.20 42.08 20.82
CA THR A 56 -30.30 41.56 20.00
C THR A 56 -29.93 40.28 19.26
N ALA A 57 -28.65 40.12 18.87
CA ALA A 57 -28.13 38.88 18.29
C ALA A 57 -28.17 37.77 19.34
N ALA A 58 -27.74 38.05 20.58
CA ALA A 58 -27.81 37.11 21.69
C ALA A 58 -29.24 36.66 21.97
N ALA A 59 -30.19 37.61 21.96
CA ALA A 59 -31.60 37.29 22.11
C ALA A 59 -32.09 36.34 21.01
N SER A 60 -31.67 36.55 19.77
CA SER A 60 -32.03 35.69 18.64
C SER A 60 -31.43 34.29 18.77
N VAL A 61 -30.17 34.18 19.24
CA VAL A 61 -29.51 32.89 19.50
C VAL A 61 -30.25 32.11 20.57
N MET A 62 -30.58 32.75 21.71
CA MET A 62 -31.35 32.12 22.79
C MET A 62 -32.74 31.66 22.33
N THR A 63 -33.43 32.46 21.50
CA THR A 63 -34.70 32.03 20.89
C THR A 63 -34.50 30.83 19.97
N GLY A 64 -33.45 30.81 19.14
CA GLY A 64 -33.13 29.66 18.30
C GLY A 64 -32.82 28.38 19.10
N ILE A 65 -32.22 28.51 20.28
CA ILE A 65 -32.03 27.39 21.22
C ILE A 65 -33.39 26.91 21.75
N ALA A 66 -34.24 27.85 22.21
CA ALA A 66 -35.56 27.54 22.76
C ALA A 66 -36.52 26.90 21.75
N ASP A 67 -36.43 27.29 20.49
CA ASP A 67 -37.25 26.79 19.39
C ASP A 67 -36.72 25.46 18.81
N SER A 68 -35.59 24.95 19.33
CA SER A 68 -35.01 23.68 18.90
C SER A 68 -35.45 22.51 19.78
N ASP A 69 -35.20 21.28 19.30
CA ASP A 69 -35.37 20.05 20.09
C ASP A 69 -34.21 19.78 21.06
N SER A 70 -33.36 20.77 21.36
CA SER A 70 -32.27 20.60 22.32
C SER A 70 -32.82 20.29 23.71
N GLU A 71 -32.27 19.30 24.39
CA GLU A 71 -32.60 18.94 25.76
C GLU A 71 -31.73 19.71 26.77
N LEU A 72 -30.59 20.22 26.32
CA LEU A 72 -29.66 21.05 27.09
C LEU A 72 -28.86 21.98 26.17
N HIS A 73 -28.28 23.03 26.76
CA HIS A 73 -27.32 23.90 26.09
C HIS A 73 -26.00 23.97 26.86
N LEU A 74 -24.87 23.80 26.16
CA LEU A 74 -23.54 24.03 26.70
C LEU A 74 -23.09 25.46 26.40
N ALA A 75 -23.08 26.31 27.43
CA ALA A 75 -22.60 27.68 27.35
C ALA A 75 -21.07 27.72 27.49
N LEU A 76 -20.38 28.01 26.39
CA LEU A 76 -18.92 27.90 26.26
C LEU A 76 -18.14 29.12 26.81
N GLY A 77 -18.64 29.74 27.88
CA GLY A 77 -18.03 30.91 28.54
C GLY A 77 -18.31 32.25 27.85
N ASP A 78 -17.85 33.32 28.49
CA ASP A 78 -18.11 34.72 28.14
C ASP A 78 -19.61 35.02 28.02
N LEU A 79 -20.23 35.10 29.18
CA LEU A 79 -21.68 35.12 29.34
C LEU A 79 -22.23 36.52 29.09
N SER A 80 -22.17 37.41 30.08
CA SER A 80 -22.85 38.71 30.00
C SER A 80 -21.99 39.85 29.45
N TYR A 81 -20.66 39.77 29.58
CA TYR A 81 -19.72 40.89 29.47
C TYR A 81 -20.04 42.09 30.39
N GLY A 82 -20.94 41.90 31.34
CA GLY A 82 -21.46 42.93 32.25
C GLY A 82 -20.53 43.18 33.44
N ALA A 83 -20.92 44.10 34.31
CA ALA A 83 -20.20 44.31 35.57
C ALA A 83 -20.56 43.22 36.60
N VAL A 84 -19.62 42.90 37.50
CA VAL A 84 -19.91 42.03 38.66
C VAL A 84 -21.03 42.63 39.51
N GLY A 85 -21.96 41.78 39.94
CA GLY A 85 -23.18 42.13 40.66
C GLY A 85 -24.41 42.34 39.76
N ALA A 86 -24.25 42.27 38.43
CA ALA A 86 -25.34 42.38 37.46
C ALA A 86 -25.73 41.02 36.82
N GLU A 87 -25.17 39.91 37.30
CA GLU A 87 -25.35 38.56 36.75
C GLU A 87 -26.81 38.14 36.71
N SER A 88 -27.61 38.51 37.73
CA SER A 88 -29.02 38.15 37.83
C SER A 88 -29.85 38.65 36.65
N ALA A 89 -29.55 39.87 36.14
CA ALA A 89 -30.26 40.42 34.99
C ALA A 89 -29.99 39.63 33.70
N TRP A 90 -28.78 39.06 33.57
CA TRP A 90 -28.44 38.19 32.45
C TRP A 90 -29.04 36.79 32.63
N CYS A 91 -29.08 36.25 33.86
CA CYS A 91 -29.80 35.03 34.18
C CYS A 91 -31.31 35.14 33.84
N ASP A 92 -31.93 36.28 34.15
CA ASP A 92 -33.32 36.59 33.76
C ASP A 92 -33.46 36.69 32.23
N PHE A 93 -32.47 37.29 31.55
CA PHE A 93 -32.43 37.35 30.09
C PHE A 93 -32.40 35.97 29.44
N VAL A 94 -31.63 35.02 29.99
CA VAL A 94 -31.58 33.62 29.54
C VAL A 94 -32.90 32.91 29.83
N THR A 95 -33.31 32.86 31.10
CA THR A 95 -34.48 32.08 31.56
C THR A 95 -35.80 32.57 30.96
N SER A 96 -35.92 33.87 30.66
CA SER A 96 -37.09 34.43 29.94
C SER A 96 -37.20 33.98 28.49
N ARG A 97 -36.15 33.38 27.91
CA ARG A 97 -36.10 32.92 26.51
C ARG A 97 -36.08 31.41 26.39
N VAL A 98 -35.11 30.75 27.02
CA VAL A 98 -34.99 29.28 26.97
C VAL A 98 -35.92 28.58 27.97
N GLY A 99 -36.49 29.32 28.91
CA GLY A 99 -37.36 28.79 29.95
C GLY A 99 -36.61 28.55 31.25
N ALA A 100 -37.28 28.82 32.38
CA ALA A 100 -36.68 28.76 33.71
C ALA A 100 -36.33 27.35 34.19
N GLY A 101 -36.67 26.29 33.46
CA GLY A 101 -36.30 24.90 33.78
C GLY A 101 -35.37 24.25 32.75
N PHE A 102 -34.96 24.99 31.73
CA PHE A 102 -34.10 24.46 30.67
C PHE A 102 -32.65 24.31 31.16
N PRO A 103 -32.00 23.14 30.97
CA PRO A 103 -30.60 22.96 31.34
C PRO A 103 -29.66 23.83 30.52
N PHE A 104 -29.06 24.82 31.17
CA PHE A 104 -28.15 25.78 30.56
C PHE A 104 -26.79 25.68 31.25
N GLU A 105 -25.99 24.76 30.74
CA GLU A 105 -24.79 24.23 31.39
C GLU A 105 -23.59 25.16 31.20
N LEU A 106 -22.91 25.52 32.30
CA LEU A 106 -21.94 26.61 32.30
C LEU A 106 -20.48 26.14 32.36
N ILE A 107 -19.62 26.83 31.62
CA ILE A 107 -18.17 26.87 31.86
C ILE A 107 -17.73 28.35 31.88
N ALA A 108 -16.71 28.69 32.67
CA ALA A 108 -16.21 30.06 32.75
C ALA A 108 -15.40 30.42 31.49
N GLY A 109 -15.60 31.64 30.99
CA GLY A 109 -14.68 32.33 30.10
C GLY A 109 -13.78 33.32 30.84
N ASN A 110 -12.93 34.05 30.11
CA ASN A 110 -12.05 35.02 30.75
C ASN A 110 -12.84 36.18 31.39
N HIS A 111 -14.04 36.47 30.90
CA HIS A 111 -14.91 37.51 31.46
C HIS A 111 -15.55 37.12 32.81
N GLU A 112 -15.70 35.83 33.12
CA GLU A 112 -16.28 35.36 34.39
C GLU A 112 -15.25 34.83 35.39
N SER A 113 -14.01 34.65 34.94
CA SER A 113 -12.98 33.93 35.71
C SER A 113 -12.38 34.75 36.85
N ASN A 114 -12.14 36.04 36.65
CA ASN A 114 -11.34 36.88 37.55
C ASN A 114 -12.16 37.97 38.28
N GLY A 115 -13.48 38.00 38.10
CA GLY A 115 -14.36 39.01 38.70
C GLY A 115 -14.28 40.38 38.03
N GLN A 116 -13.80 40.47 36.78
CA GLN A 116 -13.80 41.73 36.02
C GLN A 116 -15.14 41.96 35.32
N ASN A 117 -15.72 40.92 34.70
CA ASN A 117 -16.91 41.03 33.87
C ASN A 117 -18.01 40.02 34.25
N GLY A 118 -18.06 39.74 35.55
CA GLY A 118 -18.96 38.76 36.13
C GLY A 118 -18.19 37.75 36.99
N ASN A 119 -18.92 37.00 37.80
CA ASN A 119 -18.39 35.89 38.57
C ASN A 119 -19.12 34.60 38.22
N ILE A 120 -18.37 33.57 37.79
CA ILE A 120 -18.97 32.29 37.38
C ILE A 120 -19.84 31.65 38.47
N ASN A 121 -19.50 31.84 39.75
CA ASN A 121 -20.26 31.27 40.86
C ASN A 121 -21.63 31.97 41.01
N ASP A 122 -21.70 33.28 40.72
CA ASP A 122 -22.95 34.04 40.80
C ASP A 122 -23.87 33.70 39.64
N PHE A 123 -23.33 33.52 38.42
CA PHE A 123 -24.09 32.94 37.31
C PHE A 123 -24.60 31.54 37.60
N SER A 124 -23.76 30.67 38.16
CA SER A 124 -24.14 29.32 38.54
C SER A 124 -25.24 29.29 39.62
N ALA A 125 -25.28 30.32 40.48
CA ALA A 125 -26.32 30.46 41.49
C ALA A 125 -27.66 30.95 40.93
N CYS A 126 -27.65 31.84 39.91
CA CYS A 126 -28.88 32.33 39.29
C CYS A 126 -29.38 31.54 38.07
N LEU A 127 -28.61 30.56 37.58
CA LEU A 127 -29.04 29.54 36.61
C LEU A 127 -28.93 28.13 37.24
N PRO A 128 -29.87 27.76 38.13
CA PRO A 128 -29.73 26.56 38.94
C PRO A 128 -30.06 25.24 38.21
N ASN A 129 -30.48 25.30 36.93
CA ASN A 129 -30.92 24.13 36.16
C ASN A 129 -29.75 23.29 35.66
N GLN A 130 -28.84 22.94 36.56
CA GLN A 130 -27.68 22.11 36.25
C GLN A 130 -28.15 20.67 36.08
N LEU A 131 -27.55 19.96 35.14
CA LEU A 131 -27.80 18.53 34.99
C LEU A 131 -27.47 17.77 36.29
N PRO A 132 -28.34 16.84 36.72
CA PRO A 132 -28.07 16.05 37.91
C PRO A 132 -26.86 15.14 37.70
N GLY A 133 -26.09 14.92 38.77
CA GLY A 133 -24.94 14.00 38.70
C GLY A 133 -23.65 14.62 38.15
N ALA A 134 -23.58 15.94 37.99
CA ALA A 134 -22.33 16.62 37.66
C ALA A 134 -21.24 16.36 38.72
N ILE A 135 -20.06 15.94 38.27
CA ILE A 135 -18.90 15.63 39.13
C ILE A 135 -17.80 16.65 38.88
N GLY A 136 -17.39 17.35 39.93
CA GLY A 136 -16.30 18.33 39.89
C GLY A 136 -16.69 19.68 40.48
N THR A 137 -16.08 20.76 39.97
CA THR A 137 -16.42 22.13 40.30
C THR A 137 -17.19 22.73 39.13
N TYR A 138 -18.52 22.78 39.26
CA TYR A 138 -19.41 23.33 38.24
C TYR A 138 -18.99 24.76 37.83
N GLY A 139 -19.11 25.07 36.54
CA GLY A 139 -18.63 26.33 35.97
C GLY A 139 -17.11 26.40 35.73
N ARG A 140 -16.29 25.43 36.18
CA ARG A 140 -14.82 25.50 36.02
C ARG A 140 -14.16 24.23 35.52
N GLN A 141 -14.49 23.09 36.11
CA GLN A 141 -14.01 21.77 35.71
C GLN A 141 -14.97 20.72 36.24
N TRP A 142 -15.77 20.13 35.36
CA TRP A 142 -16.79 19.17 35.74
C TRP A 142 -17.13 18.24 34.57
N TYR A 143 -17.67 17.06 34.86
CA TYR A 143 -18.23 16.19 33.85
C TYR A 143 -19.59 15.66 34.26
N VAL A 144 -20.39 15.27 33.28
CA VAL A 144 -21.70 14.63 33.48
C VAL A 144 -21.95 13.62 32.36
N ASP A 145 -22.67 12.55 32.72
CA ASP A 145 -23.10 11.50 31.80
C ASP A 145 -24.56 11.74 31.42
N VAL A 146 -24.85 11.77 30.11
CA VAL A 146 -26.18 12.13 29.61
C VAL A 146 -26.67 11.10 28.57
N PRO A 147 -27.89 10.56 28.75
CA PRO A 147 -28.70 10.67 29.97
C PRO A 147 -28.01 10.02 31.19
N ALA A 148 -28.48 10.32 32.40
CA ALA A 148 -27.86 9.78 33.63
C ALA A 148 -27.97 8.25 33.73
N ALA A 149 -29.03 7.67 33.16
CA ALA A 149 -29.20 6.23 32.96
C ALA A 149 -28.87 5.91 31.50
N ASP A 150 -28.08 4.85 31.28
CA ASP A 150 -27.63 4.39 29.96
C ASP A 150 -27.05 5.53 29.10
N PRO A 151 -25.95 6.16 29.55
CA PRO A 151 -25.43 7.37 28.93
C PRO A 151 -24.97 7.16 27.48
N LEU A 152 -25.40 8.06 26.61
CA LEU A 152 -24.93 8.16 25.22
C LEU A 152 -23.65 8.97 25.13
N VAL A 153 -23.53 10.02 25.95
CA VAL A 153 -22.41 10.96 25.90
C VAL A 153 -21.94 11.34 27.30
N ARG A 154 -20.61 11.44 27.46
CA ARG A 154 -20.00 12.16 28.58
C ARG A 154 -19.59 13.54 28.12
N PHE A 155 -20.13 14.57 28.76
CA PHE A 155 -19.63 15.94 28.63
C PHE A 155 -18.53 16.16 29.66
N VAL A 156 -17.35 16.57 29.22
CA VAL A 156 -16.23 16.98 30.10
C VAL A 156 -15.95 18.45 29.86
N MET A 157 -16.34 19.29 30.81
CA MET A 157 -16.28 20.74 30.71
C MET A 157 -15.09 21.29 31.50
N ILE A 158 -14.21 22.06 30.84
CA ILE A 158 -12.94 22.53 31.41
C ILE A 158 -12.66 24.00 31.11
N SER A 159 -12.02 24.71 32.03
CA SER A 159 -11.60 26.11 31.89
C SER A 159 -10.06 26.26 31.86
N PRO A 160 -9.36 25.81 30.81
CA PRO A 160 -7.92 25.98 30.69
C PRO A 160 -7.54 27.43 30.43
N ALA A 161 -6.31 27.79 30.82
CA ALA A 161 -5.71 29.11 30.59
C ALA A 161 -6.47 30.30 31.23
N LEU A 162 -7.29 30.04 32.24
CA LEU A 162 -8.01 31.08 32.99
C LEU A 162 -7.47 31.26 34.40
N GLN A 163 -7.58 32.49 34.90
CA GLN A 163 -7.21 32.86 36.27
C GLN A 163 -8.48 33.01 37.12
N PHE A 164 -8.53 32.27 38.22
CA PHE A 164 -9.61 32.37 39.20
C PHE A 164 -9.13 33.05 40.49
N PRO A 165 -10.04 33.51 41.37
CA PRO A 165 -9.65 34.14 42.64
C PRO A 165 -8.82 33.21 43.57
N ASP A 166 -9.00 31.90 43.45
CA ASP A 166 -8.24 30.85 44.15
C ASP A 166 -6.94 30.45 43.43
N GLY A 167 -6.62 31.07 42.29
CA GLY A 167 -5.39 30.88 41.54
C GLY A 167 -5.60 30.48 40.08
N THR A 168 -4.50 30.31 39.35
CA THR A 168 -4.52 29.87 37.95
C THR A 168 -4.72 28.36 37.87
N TRP A 169 -5.71 27.92 37.08
CA TRP A 169 -5.97 26.51 36.86
C TRP A 169 -5.17 26.02 35.64
N SER A 170 -4.03 25.38 35.90
CA SER A 170 -3.12 24.90 34.85
C SER A 170 -3.50 23.51 34.35
N TYR A 171 -3.54 23.34 33.03
CA TYR A 171 -3.78 22.09 32.32
C TYR A 171 -2.53 21.62 31.56
N ALA A 172 -1.34 22.02 32.01
CA ALA A 172 -0.10 21.45 31.49
C ALA A 172 0.00 19.95 31.83
N PRO A 173 0.69 19.14 31.00
CA PRO A 173 0.86 17.72 31.28
C PRO A 173 1.39 17.45 32.70
N GLY A 174 0.76 16.51 33.40
CA GLY A 174 1.10 16.12 34.78
C GLY A 174 0.61 17.07 35.87
N THR A 175 -0.19 18.09 35.55
CA THR A 175 -0.89 18.86 36.57
C THR A 175 -2.17 18.13 37.02
N PRO A 176 -2.65 18.37 38.26
CA PRO A 176 -3.87 17.72 38.76
C PRO A 176 -5.09 17.92 37.86
N ARG A 177 -5.22 19.08 37.21
CA ARG A 177 -6.36 19.39 36.33
C ARG A 177 -6.25 18.68 34.99
N TYR A 178 -5.05 18.55 34.43
CA TYR A 178 -4.79 17.75 33.24
C TYR A 178 -5.10 16.27 33.50
N ASP A 179 -4.57 15.72 34.59
CA ASP A 179 -4.75 14.31 34.95
C ASP A 179 -6.22 13.98 35.27
N TRP A 180 -6.93 14.90 35.93
CA TRP A 180 -8.36 14.77 36.17
C TRP A 180 -9.15 14.73 34.86
N THR A 181 -8.82 15.62 33.91
CA THR A 181 -9.51 15.69 32.60
C THR A 181 -9.27 14.41 31.82
N ALA A 182 -8.01 13.96 31.76
CA ALA A 182 -7.63 12.70 31.14
C ALA A 182 -8.39 11.51 31.77
N SER A 183 -8.51 11.47 33.09
CA SER A 183 -9.21 10.42 33.82
C SER A 183 -10.72 10.45 33.59
N ALA A 184 -11.33 11.62 33.45
CA ALA A 184 -12.76 11.76 33.13
C ALA A 184 -13.07 11.16 31.75
N ILE A 185 -12.20 11.41 30.77
CA ILE A 185 -12.28 10.85 29.41
C ILE A 185 -12.09 9.33 29.45
N ASP A 186 -11.02 8.85 30.11
CA ASP A 186 -10.75 7.41 30.23
C ASP A 186 -11.88 6.67 30.95
N GLY A 187 -12.47 7.30 31.97
CA GLY A 187 -13.60 6.78 32.70
C GLY A 187 -14.85 6.57 31.83
N ALA A 188 -15.10 7.45 30.85
CA ALA A 188 -16.22 7.25 29.91
C ALA A 188 -15.97 6.04 29.02
N ARG A 189 -14.74 5.87 28.53
CA ARG A 189 -14.36 4.72 27.72
C ARG A 189 -14.46 3.42 28.52
N ALA A 190 -14.02 3.43 29.77
CA ALA A 190 -14.14 2.28 30.67
C ALA A 190 -15.60 1.92 30.99
N ALA A 191 -16.49 2.92 31.04
CA ALA A 191 -17.92 2.72 31.22
C ALA A 191 -18.68 2.43 29.90
N ALA A 192 -17.96 2.26 28.77
CA ALA A 192 -18.52 2.02 27.45
C ALA A 192 -19.52 3.11 26.98
N ILE A 193 -19.32 4.36 27.42
CA ILE A 193 -20.13 5.49 26.97
C ILE A 193 -19.77 5.77 25.49
N PRO A 194 -20.75 5.75 24.56
CA PRO A 194 -20.49 5.84 23.13
C PRO A 194 -19.69 7.08 22.71
N TRP A 195 -19.96 8.24 23.32
CA TRP A 195 -19.39 9.52 22.91
C TRP A 195 -18.75 10.27 24.08
N VAL A 196 -17.66 10.98 23.81
CA VAL A 196 -17.06 11.94 24.73
C VAL A 196 -16.96 13.27 24.02
N VAL A 197 -17.61 14.28 24.60
CA VAL A 197 -17.56 15.68 24.16
C VAL A 197 -16.82 16.48 25.21
N VAL A 198 -15.82 17.25 24.79
CA VAL A 198 -15.06 18.12 25.70
C VAL A 198 -15.37 19.57 25.37
N GLY A 199 -15.92 20.32 26.33
CA GLY A 199 -16.21 21.74 26.17
C GLY A 199 -15.24 22.61 26.95
N MET A 200 -14.82 23.72 26.36
CA MET A 200 -14.00 24.73 27.01
C MET A 200 -14.32 26.12 26.48
N HIS A 201 -13.74 27.16 27.08
CA HIS A 201 -13.86 28.51 26.53
C HIS A 201 -12.75 28.80 25.51
N MET A 202 -11.49 28.71 25.94
CA MET A 202 -10.32 29.04 25.13
C MET A 202 -10.04 27.97 24.06
N PRO A 203 -10.07 28.30 22.75
CA PRO A 203 -9.64 27.40 21.70
C PRO A 203 -8.11 27.26 21.70
N CYS A 204 -7.60 26.23 21.03
CA CYS A 204 -6.17 26.11 20.76
C CYS A 204 -5.84 26.14 19.26
N LEU A 205 -6.69 25.53 18.43
CA LEU A 205 -6.62 25.66 16.97
C LEU A 205 -7.55 26.81 16.56
N SER A 206 -7.00 27.87 15.99
CA SER A 206 -7.76 29.09 15.71
C SER A 206 -7.29 29.79 14.45
N ILE A 207 -8.26 30.24 13.64
CA ILE A 207 -8.02 31.20 12.56
C ILE A 207 -8.47 32.62 12.95
N GLY A 208 -8.74 32.86 14.24
CA GLY A 208 -9.14 34.16 14.77
C GLY A 208 -7.96 34.98 15.30
N ASP A 209 -8.18 35.69 16.40
CA ASP A 209 -7.20 36.62 16.98
C ASP A 209 -6.24 35.96 17.98
N TYR A 210 -6.59 34.79 18.50
CA TYR A 210 -5.92 34.18 19.64
C TYR A 210 -5.11 32.94 19.24
N GLN A 211 -3.98 32.78 19.91
CA GLN A 211 -3.13 31.60 19.81
C GLN A 211 -3.60 30.51 20.79
N CYS A 212 -2.87 29.39 20.81
CA CYS A 212 -3.16 28.28 21.71
C CYS A 212 -2.91 28.58 23.19
N GLY A 213 -3.89 29.22 23.83
CA GLY A 213 -3.93 29.45 25.28
C GLY A 213 -3.91 28.17 26.11
N PRO A 214 -4.73 27.14 25.82
CA PRO A 214 -4.75 25.89 26.59
C PRO A 214 -3.45 25.08 26.54
N GLY A 215 -2.61 25.32 25.55
CA GLY A 215 -1.32 24.68 25.34
C GLY A 215 -1.39 23.36 24.55
N ALA A 216 -0.32 23.09 23.80
CA ALA A 216 -0.22 21.91 22.93
C ALA A 216 -0.37 20.58 23.68
N GLY A 217 0.06 20.53 24.96
CA GLY A 217 -0.04 19.31 25.78
C GLY A 217 -1.48 18.85 25.99
N LEU A 218 -2.41 19.78 26.23
CA LEU A 218 -3.83 19.46 26.38
C LEU A 218 -4.43 19.01 25.04
N VAL A 219 -4.18 19.73 23.95
CA VAL A 219 -4.71 19.32 22.63
C VAL A 219 -4.23 17.94 22.22
N ASN A 220 -2.94 17.65 22.39
CA ASN A 220 -2.42 16.33 22.08
C ASN A 220 -3.00 15.23 22.98
N MET A 221 -3.37 15.55 24.23
CA MET A 221 -4.11 14.62 25.09
C MET A 221 -5.49 14.30 24.51
N LEU A 222 -6.25 15.32 24.11
CA LEU A 222 -7.59 15.14 23.56
C LEU A 222 -7.56 14.33 22.26
N VAL A 223 -6.62 14.65 21.37
CA VAL A 223 -6.42 13.93 20.10
C VAL A 223 -5.95 12.50 20.32
N SER A 224 -4.96 12.27 21.18
CA SER A 224 -4.46 10.91 21.46
C SER A 224 -5.50 10.01 22.11
N LYS A 225 -6.39 10.59 22.95
CA LYS A 225 -7.51 9.88 23.56
C LYS A 225 -8.73 9.74 22.63
N ARG A 226 -8.66 10.32 21.42
CA ARG A 226 -9.75 10.32 20.44
C ARG A 226 -11.06 10.81 21.06
N VAL A 227 -11.02 11.98 21.66
CA VAL A 227 -12.24 12.71 22.01
C VAL A 227 -13.02 12.94 20.73
N ASP A 228 -14.33 12.73 20.74
CA ASP A 228 -15.10 12.72 19.49
C ASP A 228 -15.30 14.15 18.97
N LEU A 229 -15.75 15.05 19.85
CA LEU A 229 -15.98 16.46 19.56
C LEU A 229 -15.41 17.33 20.68
N VAL A 230 -14.64 18.35 20.30
CA VAL A 230 -14.13 19.38 21.21
C VAL A 230 -14.78 20.72 20.85
N LEU A 231 -15.34 21.39 21.84
CA LEU A 231 -16.10 22.63 21.69
C LEU A 231 -15.39 23.79 22.40
N SER A 232 -15.31 24.94 21.73
CA SER A 232 -14.75 26.18 22.28
C SER A 232 -15.58 27.42 21.96
N GLY A 233 -15.39 28.50 22.73
CA GLY A 233 -15.88 29.86 22.43
C GLY A 233 -14.69 30.79 22.18
N HIS A 234 -14.70 31.95 22.82
CA HIS A 234 -13.64 32.98 22.91
C HIS A 234 -13.32 33.71 21.60
N GLU A 235 -13.17 32.96 20.52
CA GLU A 235 -13.08 33.51 19.18
C GLU A 235 -14.49 33.86 18.74
N HIS A 236 -14.73 35.14 18.46
CA HIS A 236 -16.05 35.62 18.05
C HIS A 236 -16.31 35.29 16.56
N LEU A 237 -16.24 34.00 16.22
CA LEU A 237 -16.45 33.41 14.91
C LEU A 237 -16.91 31.96 15.09
N TYR A 238 -17.38 31.37 14.01
CA TYR A 238 -17.52 29.92 13.90
C TYR A 238 -16.34 29.36 13.12
N GLN A 239 -15.74 28.27 13.60
CA GLN A 239 -14.87 27.42 12.79
C GLN A 239 -15.02 25.97 13.22
N ARG A 240 -14.81 25.05 12.28
CA ARG A 240 -14.72 23.62 12.54
C ARG A 240 -13.56 23.01 11.77
N THR A 241 -12.82 22.12 12.41
CA THR A 241 -11.74 21.39 11.76
C THR A 241 -12.24 20.18 10.95
N HIS A 242 -11.39 19.67 10.06
CA HIS A 242 -11.43 18.26 9.68
C HIS A 242 -11.20 17.36 10.92
N GLN A 243 -11.40 16.05 10.79
CA GLN A 243 -11.10 15.14 11.89
C GLN A 243 -9.58 14.97 12.02
N LEU A 244 -9.04 15.19 13.22
CA LEU A 244 -7.60 15.20 13.47
C LEU A 244 -7.15 13.98 14.27
N ALA A 245 -6.04 13.34 13.88
CA ALA A 245 -5.46 12.23 14.61
C ALA A 245 -3.94 12.24 14.56
N HIS A 246 -3.32 11.57 15.54
CA HIS A 246 -1.91 11.23 15.46
C HIS A 246 -1.69 10.07 14.48
N SER A 247 -0.60 10.15 13.72
CA SER A 247 -0.18 9.15 12.74
C SER A 247 1.34 9.08 12.69
N ALA A 248 1.91 8.17 11.90
CA ALA A 248 3.37 8.13 11.70
C ALA A 248 3.92 9.45 11.11
N GLY A 249 3.14 10.15 10.27
CA GLY A 249 3.47 11.46 9.72
C GLY A 249 3.02 12.64 10.59
N CYS A 250 2.24 12.38 11.64
CA CYS A 250 1.77 13.37 12.60
C CYS A 250 1.93 12.83 14.04
N PRO A 251 3.14 12.89 14.61
CA PRO A 251 3.36 12.41 15.98
C PRO A 251 2.68 13.29 17.03
N ALA A 252 2.40 14.55 16.71
CA ALA A 252 1.70 15.51 17.55
C ALA A 252 1.10 16.64 16.72
N ILE A 253 -0.02 17.19 17.17
CA ILE A 253 -0.53 18.49 16.70
C ILE A 253 0.38 19.57 17.29
N THR A 254 0.99 20.38 16.42
CA THR A 254 1.83 21.51 16.81
C THR A 254 1.08 22.80 16.50
N PRO A 255 0.55 23.52 17.52
CA PRO A 255 -0.20 24.75 17.31
C PRO A 255 0.63 25.80 16.57
N GLY A 256 -0.03 26.57 15.71
CA GLY A 256 0.59 27.52 14.78
C GLY A 256 1.26 26.87 13.57
N THR A 257 0.98 25.59 13.29
CA THR A 257 1.49 24.89 12.10
C THR A 257 0.48 23.89 11.54
N PHE A 258 0.36 23.83 10.22
CA PHE A 258 -0.39 22.78 9.53
C PHE A 258 0.52 21.61 9.15
N THR A 259 0.08 20.40 9.50
CA THR A 259 0.70 19.14 9.10
C THR A 259 -0.38 18.25 8.47
N ALA A 260 -0.33 18.08 7.14
CA ALA A 260 -1.36 17.36 6.40
C ALA A 260 -1.58 15.91 6.89
N ALA A 261 -0.52 15.25 7.36
CA ALA A 261 -0.61 13.90 7.91
C ALA A 261 -1.40 13.78 9.23
N CYS A 262 -1.81 14.90 9.83
CA CYS A 262 -2.70 14.94 10.98
C CYS A 262 -4.19 14.88 10.60
N LEU A 263 -4.53 15.04 9.32
CA LEU A 263 -5.90 14.91 8.82
C LEU A 263 -6.25 13.42 8.75
N ALA A 264 -7.13 12.98 9.62
CA ALA A 264 -7.61 11.59 9.66
C ALA A 264 -8.76 11.37 8.67
N ASP A 265 -9.67 12.34 8.61
CA ASP A 265 -10.85 12.30 7.75
C ASP A 265 -11.24 13.75 7.38
N THR A 266 -11.31 14.02 6.08
CA THR A 266 -11.65 15.34 5.55
C THR A 266 -13.11 15.48 5.13
N ASP A 267 -13.87 14.39 5.12
CA ASP A 267 -15.24 14.36 4.66
C ASP A 267 -16.22 14.92 5.70
N ALA A 268 -17.45 15.20 5.25
CA ALA A 268 -18.54 15.58 6.15
C ALA A 268 -19.14 14.37 6.90
N GLN A 269 -18.80 13.15 6.49
CA GLN A 269 -19.23 11.88 7.10
C GLN A 269 -18.03 11.15 7.70
N GLN A 270 -17.60 11.66 8.85
CA GLN A 270 -16.38 11.26 9.54
C GLN A 270 -16.54 9.90 10.24
N ALA A 271 -15.44 9.15 10.29
CA ALA A 271 -15.42 7.85 10.97
C ALA A 271 -15.31 7.96 12.50
N LYS A 272 -16.18 7.23 13.21
CA LYS A 272 -16.18 7.08 14.67
C LYS A 272 -14.86 6.47 15.12
N GLY A 273 -14.20 7.13 16.07
CA GLY A 273 -12.92 6.68 16.60
C GLY A 273 -11.72 6.86 15.66
N ALA A 274 -11.86 7.53 14.50
CA ALA A 274 -10.72 7.85 13.65
C ALA A 274 -9.88 9.02 14.20
N GLY A 275 -10.51 9.98 14.88
CA GLY A 275 -9.83 11.12 15.49
C GLY A 275 -10.78 12.09 16.19
N THR A 276 -10.33 13.33 16.38
CA THR A 276 -11.04 14.39 17.10
C THR A 276 -11.40 15.55 16.17
N THR A 277 -12.65 15.98 16.21
CA THR A 277 -13.11 17.19 15.53
C THR A 277 -13.24 18.34 16.51
N PHE A 278 -12.67 19.50 16.17
CA PHE A 278 -12.73 20.72 16.98
C PHE A 278 -13.72 21.69 16.35
N ALA A 279 -14.59 22.30 17.15
CA ALA A 279 -15.48 23.37 16.72
C ALA A 279 -15.44 24.54 17.71
N THR A 280 -15.09 25.73 17.21
CA THR A 280 -15.21 26.97 17.95
C THR A 280 -16.51 27.66 17.54
N VAL A 281 -17.34 27.99 18.52
CA VAL A 281 -18.73 28.45 18.37
C VAL A 281 -18.95 29.71 19.21
N GLY A 282 -18.07 30.72 19.06
CA GLY A 282 -18.20 32.02 19.74
C GLY A 282 -19.15 32.96 19.01
N THR A 283 -20.27 32.43 18.54
CA THR A 283 -21.29 33.12 17.75
C THR A 283 -22.55 33.42 18.57
N GLY A 284 -22.43 33.44 19.89
CA GLY A 284 -23.54 33.55 20.83
C GLY A 284 -24.22 34.92 20.85
N GLY A 285 -23.56 35.99 20.40
CA GLY A 285 -24.20 37.30 20.21
C GLY A 285 -23.35 38.53 20.50
N THR A 286 -22.12 38.36 20.99
CA THR A 286 -21.12 39.44 21.03
C THR A 286 -20.67 39.81 19.61
N ALA A 287 -20.05 40.97 19.39
CA ALA A 287 -19.65 41.38 18.04
C ALA A 287 -18.65 40.39 17.40
N LEU A 288 -18.97 39.87 16.21
CA LEU A 288 -18.10 38.95 15.46
C LEU A 288 -16.77 39.61 15.07
N ARG A 289 -15.72 38.80 14.96
CA ARG A 289 -14.37 39.22 14.57
C ARG A 289 -13.94 38.62 13.25
N ASN A 290 -12.89 39.19 12.66
CA ASN A 290 -12.35 38.71 11.39
C ASN A 290 -11.63 37.37 11.58
N ALA A 291 -11.72 36.50 10.59
CA ALA A 291 -10.80 35.38 10.45
C ALA A 291 -9.53 35.80 9.69
N ASN A 292 -8.37 35.35 10.14
CA ASN A 292 -7.11 35.38 9.44
C ASN A 292 -7.04 34.25 8.40
N LEU A 293 -7.46 34.53 7.17
CA LEU A 293 -7.45 33.54 6.08
C LEU A 293 -6.05 33.15 5.59
N SER A 294 -5.00 33.83 6.10
CA SER A 294 -3.61 33.48 5.85
C SER A 294 -2.96 32.73 7.01
N ASP A 295 -3.75 32.30 7.99
CA ASP A 295 -3.22 31.55 9.12
C ASP A 295 -2.59 30.23 8.67
N SER A 296 -1.46 29.91 9.29
CA SER A 296 -0.76 28.64 9.13
C SER A 296 -1.61 27.41 9.44
N GLU A 297 -2.65 27.53 10.27
CA GLU A 297 -3.54 26.44 10.66
C GLU A 297 -4.77 26.31 9.75
N MET A 298 -4.92 27.18 8.75
CA MET A 298 -6.09 27.19 7.85
C MET A 298 -6.32 25.83 7.16
N GLY A 299 -5.26 25.04 6.93
CA GLY A 299 -5.36 23.69 6.37
C GLY A 299 -6.07 22.66 7.28
N TYR A 300 -6.23 22.94 8.57
CA TYR A 300 -7.07 22.11 9.46
C TYR A 300 -8.54 22.47 9.40
N VAL A 301 -8.91 23.68 8.94
CA VAL A 301 -10.28 24.19 8.99
C VAL A 301 -11.10 23.69 7.81
N ALA A 302 -12.18 22.97 8.11
CA ALA A 302 -13.13 22.45 7.13
C ALA A 302 -14.24 23.46 6.80
N ALA A 303 -14.67 24.25 7.79
CA ALA A 303 -15.75 25.23 7.63
C ALA A 303 -15.59 26.40 8.61
N TYR A 304 -16.01 27.60 8.22
CA TYR A 304 -15.94 28.78 9.10
C TYR A 304 -16.92 29.90 8.69
N SER A 305 -17.31 30.72 9.68
CA SER A 305 -18.04 31.99 9.52
C SER A 305 -17.43 33.04 10.42
N ALA A 306 -17.14 34.22 9.88
CA ALA A 306 -16.48 35.32 10.59
C ALA A 306 -16.99 36.67 10.08
N LEU A 307 -16.57 37.77 10.72
CA LEU A 307 -16.96 39.13 10.32
C LEU A 307 -16.68 39.42 8.84
N ASN A 308 -15.54 38.96 8.34
CA ASN A 308 -15.10 39.08 6.94
C ASN A 308 -15.51 37.89 6.05
N ALA A 309 -16.29 36.92 6.56
CA ALA A 309 -16.68 35.71 5.83
C ALA A 309 -18.07 35.22 6.27
N ASN A 310 -19.10 35.69 5.57
CA ASN A 310 -20.51 35.35 5.83
C ASN A 310 -20.90 35.43 7.34
N PRO A 311 -20.83 36.62 7.96
CA PRO A 311 -20.95 36.80 9.40
C PRO A 311 -22.31 36.36 9.93
N THR A 312 -22.36 35.24 10.66
CA THR A 312 -23.61 34.62 11.07
C THR A 312 -23.59 34.29 12.56
N PHE A 313 -24.63 34.71 13.28
CA PHE A 313 -24.85 34.35 14.68
C PHE A 313 -25.69 33.08 14.75
N GLY A 314 -25.40 32.21 15.72
CA GLY A 314 -26.06 30.92 15.85
C GLY A 314 -25.43 30.03 16.90
N SER A 315 -25.92 28.80 16.97
CA SER A 315 -25.40 27.74 17.84
C SER A 315 -25.11 26.49 17.03
N LEU A 316 -24.20 25.67 17.53
CA LEU A 316 -24.02 24.31 17.05
C LEU A 316 -25.10 23.44 17.71
N PHE A 317 -25.88 22.73 16.92
CA PHE A 317 -26.86 21.75 17.40
C PHE A 317 -26.34 20.36 17.06
N VAL A 318 -26.40 19.44 18.02
CA VAL A 318 -25.78 18.12 17.93
C VAL A 318 -26.81 17.07 18.30
N ASP A 319 -27.09 16.18 17.35
CA ASP A 319 -27.94 15.00 17.54
C ASP A 319 -27.05 13.78 17.78
N VAL A 320 -27.32 13.04 18.84
CA VAL A 320 -26.50 11.92 19.31
C VAL A 320 -27.36 10.67 19.38
N THR A 321 -26.89 9.57 18.81
CA THR A 321 -27.40 8.20 18.99
C THR A 321 -26.28 7.31 19.52
N ASP A 322 -26.48 6.01 19.67
CA ASP A 322 -25.39 5.06 19.96
C ASP A 322 -24.38 4.93 18.79
N GLU A 323 -24.86 5.08 17.56
CA GLU A 323 -24.09 4.90 16.32
C GLU A 323 -23.49 6.18 15.74
N SER A 324 -24.14 7.35 15.91
CA SER A 324 -23.70 8.60 15.31
C SER A 324 -23.79 9.83 16.22
N LEU A 325 -22.93 10.81 15.95
CA LEU A 325 -22.96 12.17 16.48
C LEU A 325 -22.98 13.14 15.29
N SER A 326 -24.10 13.82 15.08
CA SER A 326 -24.32 14.74 13.95
C SER A 326 -24.41 16.19 14.43
N ALA A 327 -23.42 17.00 14.09
CA ALA A 327 -23.37 18.42 14.44
C ALA A 327 -23.77 19.30 13.24
N ARG A 328 -24.64 20.28 13.45
CA ARG A 328 -25.06 21.27 12.45
C ARG A 328 -25.01 22.68 13.03
N PHE A 329 -24.47 23.63 12.30
CA PHE A 329 -24.55 25.04 12.67
C PHE A 329 -25.93 25.59 12.32
N GLY A 330 -26.73 25.91 13.34
CA GLY A 330 -28.04 26.50 13.19
C GLY A 330 -27.97 28.02 13.32
N ARG A 331 -28.25 28.70 12.22
CA ARG A 331 -28.32 30.16 12.15
C ARG A 331 -29.46 30.72 13.00
N ALA A 332 -29.17 31.75 13.78
CA ALA A 332 -30.15 32.59 14.45
C ALA A 332 -30.36 33.94 13.73
N SER A 333 -29.27 34.65 13.40
CA SER A 333 -29.35 35.97 12.75
C SER A 333 -28.07 36.30 11.97
N GLY A 334 -28.06 37.46 11.28
CA GLY A 334 -26.93 37.86 10.43
C GLY A 334 -26.98 37.23 9.03
N GLY A 335 -25.82 36.80 8.54
CA GLY A 335 -25.57 36.18 7.24
C GLY A 335 -26.28 34.84 7.02
N THR A 336 -25.86 34.03 6.07
CA THR A 336 -26.57 32.80 5.65
C THR A 336 -25.73 31.55 5.82
N PHE A 337 -24.69 31.59 6.66
CA PHE A 337 -23.77 30.47 6.82
C PHE A 337 -24.47 29.26 7.45
N THR A 338 -24.14 28.08 6.92
CA THR A 338 -24.56 26.77 7.43
C THR A 338 -23.38 25.82 7.32
N ASP A 339 -23.26 24.90 8.26
CA ASP A 339 -22.26 23.81 8.25
C ASP A 339 -22.88 22.56 8.89
N ALA A 340 -22.40 21.39 8.49
CA ALA A 340 -22.80 20.13 9.08
C ALA A 340 -21.67 19.09 8.97
N VAL A 341 -21.55 18.26 10.00
CA VAL A 341 -20.67 17.09 10.04
C VAL A 341 -21.34 15.96 10.81
N THR A 342 -21.11 14.72 10.42
CA THR A 342 -21.53 13.54 11.18
C THR A 342 -20.32 12.69 11.48
N ILE A 343 -20.15 12.29 12.73
CA ILE A 343 -19.18 11.28 13.18
C ILE A 343 -19.98 10.00 13.42
N GLY A 344 -19.71 8.93 12.69
CA GLY A 344 -20.52 7.70 12.77
C GLY A 344 -19.77 6.49 12.21
N PRO A 345 -20.44 5.45 11.71
CA PRO A 345 -19.75 4.30 11.09
C PRO A 345 -18.90 4.66 9.85
N GLY A 346 -18.89 5.93 9.44
CA GLY A 346 -18.29 6.42 8.20
C GLY A 346 -19.29 6.34 7.04
N ALA A 347 -18.98 7.01 5.92
CA ALA A 347 -19.60 6.63 4.66
C ALA A 347 -19.24 5.17 4.32
N PRO A 348 -20.12 4.38 3.68
CA PRO A 348 -19.68 3.13 3.08
C PRO A 348 -18.47 3.44 2.18
N PRO A 349 -17.40 2.64 2.21
CA PRO A 349 -16.29 2.85 1.27
C PRO A 349 -16.85 2.90 -0.16
N PRO A 350 -16.27 3.73 -1.05
CA PRO A 350 -16.69 3.74 -2.44
C PRO A 350 -16.64 2.30 -3.00
N PRO A 351 -17.61 1.90 -3.85
CA PRO A 351 -17.60 0.54 -4.40
C PRO A 351 -16.29 0.27 -5.14
N ASN A 352 -15.62 -0.85 -4.81
CA ASN A 352 -14.40 -1.30 -5.47
C ASN A 352 -14.56 -1.31 -7.01
N ALA A 353 -13.65 -0.65 -7.72
CA ALA A 353 -13.53 -0.69 -9.17
C ALA A 353 -12.63 -1.87 -9.61
N PRO A 354 -13.16 -2.86 -10.37
CA PRO A 354 -12.35 -4.01 -10.76
C PRO A 354 -11.07 -3.63 -11.53
N PRO A 355 -9.97 -4.39 -11.36
CA PRO A 355 -8.69 -4.08 -12.00
C PRO A 355 -8.78 -4.23 -13.52
N THR A 356 -7.80 -3.67 -14.24
CA THR A 356 -7.63 -3.88 -15.68
C THR A 356 -6.49 -4.88 -15.93
N ALA A 357 -6.84 -6.07 -16.41
CA ALA A 357 -5.86 -7.09 -16.78
C ALA A 357 -5.18 -6.77 -18.12
N SER A 358 -3.86 -6.89 -18.18
CA SER A 358 -3.08 -6.77 -19.42
C SER A 358 -1.81 -7.61 -19.34
N PHE A 359 -1.43 -8.23 -20.46
CA PHE A 359 -0.18 -8.98 -20.51
C PHE A 359 0.53 -8.98 -21.85
N THR A 360 1.82 -9.30 -21.79
CA THR A 360 2.71 -9.55 -22.93
C THR A 360 3.30 -10.96 -22.86
N SER A 361 3.74 -11.47 -24.01
CA SER A 361 4.35 -12.80 -24.13
C SER A 361 5.47 -12.81 -25.16
N SER A 362 6.52 -13.60 -24.92
CA SER A 362 7.57 -13.91 -25.91
C SER A 362 7.93 -15.40 -25.85
N CYS A 363 8.25 -16.01 -26.99
CA CYS A 363 8.57 -17.44 -27.07
C CYS A 363 9.91 -17.67 -27.75
N ALA A 364 10.68 -18.64 -27.23
CA ALA A 364 11.90 -19.16 -27.81
C ALA A 364 11.78 -20.69 -27.89
N GLY A 365 11.52 -21.20 -29.09
CA GLY A 365 11.12 -22.59 -29.28
C GLY A 365 9.82 -22.88 -28.52
N LEU A 366 9.83 -23.97 -27.73
CA LEU A 366 8.67 -24.40 -26.96
C LEU A 366 8.52 -23.70 -25.60
N THR A 367 9.44 -22.81 -25.22
CA THR A 367 9.38 -22.09 -23.94
C THR A 367 8.97 -20.64 -24.16
N CYS A 368 7.97 -20.18 -23.42
CA CYS A 368 7.45 -18.82 -23.48
C CYS A 368 7.56 -18.12 -22.10
N SER A 369 7.87 -16.83 -22.13
CA SER A 369 7.81 -15.93 -20.98
C SER A 369 6.57 -15.05 -21.06
N PHE A 370 5.90 -14.84 -19.94
CA PHE A 370 4.68 -14.04 -19.81
C PHE A 370 4.86 -12.99 -18.71
N SER A 371 4.36 -11.78 -18.96
CA SER A 371 4.38 -10.69 -17.98
C SER A 371 3.04 -9.97 -17.95
N GLY A 372 2.41 -9.99 -16.76
CA GLY A 372 1.18 -9.29 -16.43
C GLY A 372 1.41 -7.92 -15.78
N ALA A 373 2.67 -7.45 -15.73
CA ALA A 373 3.07 -6.24 -15.02
C ALA A 373 2.44 -4.94 -15.56
N ALA A 374 1.83 -4.99 -16.75
CA ALA A 374 1.08 -3.87 -17.32
C ALA A 374 -0.39 -3.81 -16.85
N SER A 375 -0.82 -4.74 -15.99
CA SER A 375 -2.14 -4.68 -15.36
C SER A 375 -2.17 -3.57 -14.32
N THR A 376 -3.30 -2.90 -14.18
CA THR A 376 -3.46 -1.74 -13.29
C THR A 376 -4.72 -1.87 -12.46
N ASP A 377 -4.74 -1.18 -11.33
CA ASP A 377 -5.92 -0.97 -10.52
C ASP A 377 -6.07 0.53 -10.23
N ALA A 378 -7.29 1.06 -10.30
CA ALA A 378 -7.53 2.50 -10.35
C ALA A 378 -7.75 3.12 -8.97
N ASP A 379 -8.27 2.34 -8.04
CA ASP A 379 -8.58 2.68 -6.65
C ASP A 379 -7.79 1.86 -5.63
N GLY A 380 -7.06 0.82 -6.07
CA GLY A 380 -6.26 -0.04 -5.20
C GLY A 380 -4.95 -0.56 -5.79
N THR A 381 -4.58 -1.77 -5.38
CA THR A 381 -3.37 -2.47 -5.82
C THR A 381 -3.63 -3.91 -6.23
N ILE A 382 -2.90 -4.41 -7.22
CA ILE A 382 -3.04 -5.82 -7.63
C ILE A 382 -2.35 -6.73 -6.61
N ARG A 383 -3.15 -7.57 -5.93
CA ARG A 383 -2.69 -8.57 -4.97
C ARG A 383 -2.35 -9.91 -5.59
N GLY A 384 -2.97 -10.28 -6.71
CA GLY A 384 -2.89 -11.62 -7.28
C GLY A 384 -2.80 -11.68 -8.80
N TYR A 385 -2.04 -12.66 -9.30
CA TYR A 385 -1.93 -12.99 -10.73
C TYR A 385 -2.07 -14.51 -10.89
N ALA A 386 -3.01 -14.95 -11.72
CA ALA A 386 -3.24 -16.34 -12.07
C ALA A 386 -3.24 -16.53 -13.59
N TRP A 387 -2.44 -17.49 -14.06
CA TRP A 387 -2.26 -17.79 -15.47
C TRP A 387 -2.86 -19.13 -15.83
N GLU A 388 -3.51 -19.20 -16.99
CA GLU A 388 -3.93 -20.43 -17.66
C GLU A 388 -3.29 -20.43 -19.06
N PHE A 389 -2.50 -21.46 -19.38
CA PHE A 389 -1.70 -21.46 -20.61
C PHE A 389 -2.38 -22.11 -21.83
N GLY A 390 -3.63 -22.56 -21.68
CA GLY A 390 -4.39 -23.18 -22.77
C GLY A 390 -3.98 -24.63 -23.09
N ASP A 391 -3.14 -25.25 -22.27
CA ASP A 391 -2.76 -26.67 -22.33
C ASP A 391 -3.16 -27.46 -21.07
N GLY A 392 -3.97 -26.83 -20.19
CA GLY A 392 -4.43 -27.40 -18.93
C GLY A 392 -3.51 -27.10 -17.74
N THR A 393 -2.37 -26.44 -17.96
CA THR A 393 -1.47 -26.02 -16.88
C THR A 393 -1.70 -24.56 -16.46
N THR A 394 -1.31 -24.25 -15.23
CA THR A 394 -1.51 -22.94 -14.60
C THR A 394 -0.26 -22.49 -13.84
N ALA A 395 -0.12 -21.18 -13.64
CA ALA A 395 0.92 -20.61 -12.79
C ALA A 395 0.40 -19.36 -12.05
N SER A 396 1.18 -18.88 -11.08
CA SER A 396 0.89 -17.65 -10.35
C SER A 396 2.11 -16.73 -10.30
N GLY A 397 1.87 -15.43 -10.23
CA GLY A 397 2.91 -14.39 -10.16
C GLY A 397 2.90 -13.44 -11.35
N ALA A 398 3.42 -12.22 -11.16
CA ALA A 398 3.36 -11.17 -12.18
C ALA A 398 4.14 -11.51 -13.46
N THR A 399 5.22 -12.29 -13.34
CA THR A 399 6.04 -12.78 -14.45
C THR A 399 6.27 -14.27 -14.29
N VAL A 400 6.02 -15.05 -15.34
CA VAL A 400 6.14 -16.52 -15.33
C VAL A 400 6.76 -17.02 -16.63
N GLN A 401 7.42 -18.18 -16.56
CA GLN A 401 7.86 -18.94 -17.74
C GLN A 401 7.07 -20.25 -17.82
N HIS A 402 6.75 -20.67 -19.04
CA HIS A 402 6.05 -21.92 -19.30
C HIS A 402 6.60 -22.63 -20.54
N SER A 403 6.72 -23.96 -20.47
CA SER A 403 7.22 -24.79 -21.56
C SER A 403 6.12 -25.71 -22.07
N TYR A 404 5.82 -25.62 -23.36
CA TYR A 404 4.82 -26.44 -24.03
C TYR A 404 5.42 -27.75 -24.54
N ALA A 405 4.65 -28.83 -24.52
CA ALA A 405 5.09 -30.12 -25.06
C ALA A 405 5.15 -30.13 -26.61
N THR A 406 4.31 -29.32 -27.25
CA THR A 406 4.18 -29.27 -28.72
C THR A 406 4.01 -27.85 -29.22
N ALA A 407 4.41 -27.63 -30.48
CA ALA A 407 4.10 -26.40 -31.19
C ALA A 407 2.59 -26.24 -31.45
N GLY A 408 2.15 -25.01 -31.64
CA GLY A 408 0.77 -24.64 -31.92
C GLY A 408 0.37 -23.33 -31.26
N ASP A 409 -0.78 -22.81 -31.68
CA ASP A 409 -1.40 -21.65 -31.03
C ASP A 409 -1.99 -22.04 -29.67
N ARG A 410 -1.76 -21.19 -28.67
CA ARG A 410 -2.18 -21.38 -27.28
C ARG A 410 -3.01 -20.19 -26.82
N THR A 411 -4.23 -20.43 -26.38
CA THR A 411 -5.08 -19.40 -25.78
C THR A 411 -4.67 -19.22 -24.33
N VAL A 412 -3.91 -18.16 -24.05
CA VAL A 412 -3.40 -17.85 -22.71
C VAL A 412 -4.30 -16.82 -22.06
N ARG A 413 -4.69 -17.07 -20.81
CA ARG A 413 -5.50 -16.18 -19.99
C ARG A 413 -4.74 -15.76 -18.74
N LEU A 414 -4.73 -14.46 -18.48
CA LEU A 414 -4.31 -13.88 -17.21
C LEU A 414 -5.57 -13.44 -16.46
N THR A 415 -5.71 -13.86 -15.20
CA THR A 415 -6.66 -13.28 -14.24
C THR A 415 -5.87 -12.52 -13.19
N VAL A 416 -6.23 -11.26 -12.95
CA VAL A 416 -5.67 -10.44 -11.86
C VAL A 416 -6.72 -10.23 -10.79
N THR A 417 -6.28 -10.15 -9.53
CA THR A 417 -7.11 -9.89 -8.36
C THR A 417 -6.56 -8.68 -7.63
N ASP A 418 -7.40 -7.70 -7.33
CA ASP A 418 -7.04 -6.53 -6.54
C ASP A 418 -6.97 -6.85 -5.03
N ASP A 419 -6.64 -5.85 -4.22
CA ASP A 419 -6.56 -5.93 -2.77
C ASP A 419 -7.93 -6.04 -2.08
N ASP A 420 -9.00 -5.63 -2.75
CA ASP A 420 -10.40 -5.70 -2.30
C ASP A 420 -11.16 -6.94 -2.82
N GLY A 421 -10.48 -7.83 -3.53
CA GLY A 421 -10.95 -9.13 -3.99
C GLY A 421 -11.69 -9.16 -5.34
N ALA A 422 -11.86 -8.04 -6.06
CA ALA A 422 -12.41 -8.09 -7.41
C ALA A 422 -11.37 -8.58 -8.42
N THR A 423 -11.86 -9.08 -9.56
CA THR A 423 -11.01 -9.74 -10.55
C THR A 423 -11.34 -9.29 -11.96
N ALA A 424 -10.33 -9.26 -12.81
CA ALA A 424 -10.48 -9.10 -14.25
C ALA A 424 -9.54 -10.04 -14.99
N SER A 425 -9.85 -10.30 -16.26
CA SER A 425 -9.01 -11.19 -17.08
C SER A 425 -8.74 -10.66 -18.49
N ALA A 426 -7.53 -10.93 -18.98
CA ALA A 426 -7.11 -10.70 -20.35
C ALA A 426 -6.78 -12.03 -21.01
N THR A 427 -7.18 -12.20 -22.27
CA THR A 427 -6.92 -13.43 -23.05
C THR A 427 -6.22 -13.06 -24.35
N ARG A 428 -5.16 -13.81 -24.71
CA ARG A 428 -4.46 -13.66 -26.01
C ARG A 428 -4.06 -15.01 -26.57
N THR A 429 -4.06 -15.12 -27.90
CA THR A 429 -3.47 -16.25 -28.61
C THR A 429 -1.96 -16.05 -28.73
N VAL A 430 -1.20 -17.05 -28.31
CA VAL A 430 0.27 -17.08 -28.37
C VAL A 430 0.70 -18.23 -29.28
N SER A 431 1.39 -17.91 -30.37
CA SER A 431 1.90 -18.89 -31.32
C SER A 431 3.22 -19.49 -30.83
N VAL A 432 3.18 -20.77 -30.45
CA VAL A 432 4.37 -21.51 -30.00
C VAL A 432 4.92 -22.29 -31.18
N VAL A 433 6.17 -22.07 -31.54
CA VAL A 433 6.83 -22.77 -32.63
C VAL A 433 7.91 -23.68 -32.07
N ALA A 434 7.93 -24.95 -32.46
CA ALA A 434 9.05 -25.81 -32.12
C ALA A 434 10.32 -25.22 -32.77
N GLY A 435 11.43 -25.18 -32.03
CA GLY A 435 12.72 -24.91 -32.64
C GLY A 435 13.00 -25.95 -33.73
N ALA A 436 13.71 -25.57 -34.79
CA ALA A 436 14.16 -26.56 -35.78
C ALA A 436 15.00 -27.63 -35.06
N PRO A 437 14.80 -28.93 -35.35
CA PRO A 437 15.62 -29.98 -34.76
C PRO A 437 17.10 -29.73 -35.10
N PRO A 438 18.03 -30.11 -34.20
CA PRO A 438 19.45 -29.97 -34.50
C PRO A 438 19.82 -30.73 -35.77
N ILE A 439 20.70 -30.13 -36.57
CA ILE A 439 21.31 -30.75 -37.75
C ILE A 439 22.21 -31.90 -37.28
N ALA A 440 22.93 -31.72 -36.18
CA ALA A 440 23.71 -32.75 -35.53
C ALA A 440 23.85 -32.46 -34.03
N ALA A 441 23.93 -33.50 -33.21
CA ALA A 441 24.16 -33.39 -31.77
C ALA A 441 24.90 -34.65 -31.28
N ASP A 442 25.91 -34.47 -30.45
CA ASP A 442 26.62 -35.56 -29.81
C ASP A 442 27.24 -35.10 -28.48
N ALA A 443 26.65 -35.53 -27.36
CA ALA A 443 27.21 -35.35 -26.02
C ALA A 443 28.25 -36.42 -25.65
N PHE A 444 28.55 -37.37 -26.54
CA PHE A 444 29.58 -38.40 -26.35
C PHE A 444 29.42 -39.24 -25.06
N GLY A 445 28.22 -39.35 -24.51
CA GLY A 445 27.91 -40.12 -23.29
C GLY A 445 28.00 -41.65 -23.40
N ARG A 446 28.60 -42.15 -24.50
CA ARG A 446 28.75 -43.59 -24.82
C ARG A 446 30.20 -44.03 -24.70
N THR A 447 30.43 -45.34 -24.59
CA THR A 447 31.80 -45.90 -24.65
C THR A 447 32.03 -46.62 -25.98
N VAL A 448 33.08 -46.24 -26.71
CA VAL A 448 33.51 -46.85 -27.97
C VAL A 448 35.03 -47.02 -27.95
N ALA A 449 35.53 -48.25 -28.05
CA ALA A 449 36.96 -48.54 -27.92
C ALA A 449 37.80 -48.11 -29.14
N THR A 450 37.22 -48.15 -30.34
CA THR A 450 37.86 -47.73 -31.60
C THR A 450 36.84 -47.04 -32.51
N GLY A 451 37.17 -45.85 -33.02
CA GLY A 451 36.22 -45.01 -33.75
C GLY A 451 35.40 -44.10 -32.82
N LEU A 452 34.47 -43.33 -33.40
CA LEU A 452 33.52 -42.52 -32.63
C LEU A 452 32.12 -43.13 -32.58
N GLY A 453 31.78 -44.11 -33.41
CA GLY A 453 30.42 -44.66 -33.47
C GLY A 453 29.40 -43.68 -34.07
N SER A 454 28.16 -43.67 -33.59
CA SER A 454 27.10 -42.78 -34.08
C SER A 454 26.81 -41.65 -33.11
N ALA A 455 26.60 -40.45 -33.66
CA ALA A 455 26.08 -39.30 -32.95
C ALA A 455 24.62 -39.51 -32.54
N GLU A 456 24.17 -38.80 -31.51
CA GLU A 456 22.78 -38.80 -31.04
C GLU A 456 21.84 -38.24 -32.10
N VAL A 457 22.30 -37.21 -32.83
CA VAL A 457 21.68 -36.67 -34.04
C VAL A 457 22.76 -36.48 -35.10
N GLY A 458 22.52 -36.93 -36.34
CA GLY A 458 23.49 -36.85 -37.45
C GLY A 458 24.07 -38.20 -37.90
N GLY A 459 23.69 -39.30 -37.27
CA GLY A 459 24.08 -40.65 -37.73
C GLY A 459 25.56 -41.01 -37.45
N PRO A 460 26.15 -41.96 -38.22
CA PRO A 460 27.48 -42.47 -37.94
C PRO A 460 28.59 -41.45 -38.25
N TRP A 461 29.55 -41.31 -37.34
CA TRP A 461 30.77 -40.56 -37.60
C TRP A 461 31.65 -41.25 -38.64
N SER A 462 32.04 -40.53 -39.67
CA SER A 462 33.08 -40.94 -40.61
C SER A 462 34.43 -40.40 -40.16
N VAL A 463 35.40 -41.28 -39.91
CA VAL A 463 36.76 -40.90 -39.49
C VAL A 463 37.78 -41.19 -40.59
N THR A 464 38.89 -40.43 -40.62
CA THR A 464 40.00 -40.66 -41.55
C THR A 464 41.24 -41.21 -40.83
N GLY A 465 42.05 -42.02 -41.51
CA GLY A 465 43.25 -42.64 -40.92
C GLY A 465 42.93 -43.83 -40.03
N THR A 466 43.80 -44.12 -39.05
CA THR A 466 43.70 -45.30 -38.18
C THR A 466 42.56 -45.16 -37.17
N ALA A 467 41.58 -46.07 -37.18
CA ALA A 467 40.42 -46.04 -36.28
C ALA A 467 40.78 -46.11 -34.78
N ALA A 468 41.90 -46.76 -34.42
CA ALA A 468 42.39 -46.83 -33.04
C ALA A 468 42.84 -45.46 -32.48
N ASN A 469 42.98 -44.44 -33.33
CA ASN A 469 43.23 -43.07 -32.90
C ASN A 469 41.97 -42.37 -32.40
N TYR A 470 40.80 -43.00 -32.50
CA TYR A 470 39.54 -42.44 -32.06
C TYR A 470 38.90 -43.37 -31.02
N ALA A 471 38.28 -42.79 -30.01
CA ALA A 471 37.48 -43.50 -29.02
C ALA A 471 36.39 -42.58 -28.48
N VAL A 472 35.44 -43.13 -27.75
CA VAL A 472 34.54 -42.37 -26.86
C VAL A 472 34.66 -42.99 -25.47
N ASP A 473 34.94 -42.19 -24.45
CA ASP A 473 35.31 -42.69 -23.10
C ASP A 473 34.12 -42.78 -22.13
N GLY A 474 32.89 -42.55 -22.59
CA GLY A 474 31.68 -42.43 -21.76
C GLY A 474 31.31 -40.99 -21.41
N THR A 475 32.21 -40.04 -21.66
CA THR A 475 31.98 -38.61 -21.42
C THR A 475 32.45 -37.72 -22.56
N ARG A 476 33.41 -38.15 -23.38
CA ARG A 476 34.04 -37.34 -24.42
C ARG A 476 34.44 -38.17 -25.63
N GLY A 477 34.42 -37.53 -26.80
CA GLY A 477 35.09 -38.02 -28.00
C GLY A 477 36.59 -37.80 -27.88
N VAL A 478 37.39 -38.82 -28.16
CA VAL A 478 38.85 -38.85 -27.97
C VAL A 478 39.55 -38.95 -29.32
N PHE A 479 40.55 -38.09 -29.54
CA PHE A 479 41.39 -38.03 -30.73
C PHE A 479 42.86 -38.14 -30.31
N ARG A 480 43.50 -39.27 -30.63
CA ARG A 480 44.92 -39.54 -30.34
C ARG A 480 45.79 -39.07 -31.52
N LEU A 481 46.77 -38.23 -31.22
CA LEU A 481 47.74 -37.70 -32.18
C LEU A 481 49.11 -38.32 -31.88
N PRO A 482 49.46 -39.45 -32.51
CA PRO A 482 50.57 -40.31 -32.05
C PRO A 482 51.95 -39.70 -32.31
N THR A 483 52.09 -38.91 -33.37
CA THR A 483 53.38 -38.34 -33.81
C THR A 483 53.22 -36.87 -34.19
N ALA A 484 54.31 -36.11 -34.12
CA ALA A 484 54.34 -34.75 -34.69
C ALA A 484 53.96 -34.79 -36.18
N GLY A 485 53.13 -33.84 -36.62
CA GLY A 485 52.59 -33.80 -37.99
C GLY A 485 51.37 -34.70 -38.23
N SER A 486 50.87 -35.43 -37.22
CA SER A 486 49.68 -36.26 -37.38
C SER A 486 48.38 -35.45 -37.37
N SER A 487 47.38 -35.93 -38.13
CA SER A 487 46.02 -35.38 -38.14
C SER A 487 44.99 -36.45 -37.83
N ALA A 488 43.93 -36.07 -37.14
CA ALA A 488 42.74 -36.87 -36.93
C ALA A 488 41.51 -36.05 -37.34
N ARG A 489 40.63 -36.61 -38.17
CA ARG A 489 39.47 -35.94 -38.76
C ARG A 489 38.23 -36.81 -38.65
N ALA A 490 37.12 -36.20 -38.24
CA ALA A 490 35.82 -36.86 -38.09
C ALA A 490 34.72 -35.98 -38.69
N TYR A 491 33.75 -36.60 -39.37
CA TYR A 491 32.68 -35.90 -40.09
C TYR A 491 31.32 -36.55 -39.84
N LEU A 492 30.28 -35.71 -39.77
CA LEU A 492 28.88 -36.09 -39.92
C LEU A 492 28.39 -35.51 -41.25
N THR A 493 28.17 -36.38 -42.23
CA THR A 493 27.88 -35.96 -43.61
C THR A 493 26.41 -35.63 -43.86
N GLN A 494 25.51 -36.10 -42.99
CA GLN A 494 24.07 -35.88 -43.06
C GLN A 494 23.52 -35.75 -41.64
N PRO A 495 22.42 -35.00 -41.42
CA PRO A 495 21.82 -34.00 -42.32
C PRO A 495 22.81 -32.92 -42.77
N SER A 496 22.66 -32.44 -44.01
CA SER A 496 23.47 -31.33 -44.55
C SER A 496 22.68 -30.02 -44.59
N SER A 497 23.36 -28.89 -44.42
CA SER A 497 22.72 -27.57 -44.38
C SER A 497 23.53 -26.49 -45.11
N THR A 498 22.85 -25.50 -45.67
CA THR A 498 23.44 -24.24 -46.12
C THR A 498 23.59 -23.23 -45.00
N SER A 499 22.99 -23.44 -43.83
CA SER A 499 23.18 -22.56 -42.67
C SER A 499 23.35 -23.40 -41.41
N THR A 500 24.50 -23.25 -40.75
CA THR A 500 24.87 -24.01 -39.57
C THR A 500 25.41 -23.09 -38.49
N ASP A 501 24.90 -23.23 -37.28
CA ASP A 501 25.50 -22.74 -36.05
C ASP A 501 26.03 -23.93 -35.26
N LEU A 502 27.35 -24.10 -35.23
CA LEU A 502 28.04 -25.23 -34.64
C LEU A 502 28.77 -24.80 -33.38
N VAL A 503 28.47 -25.41 -32.25
CA VAL A 503 29.22 -25.27 -31.00
C VAL A 503 29.78 -26.62 -30.58
N ALA A 504 30.98 -26.62 -30.01
CA ALA A 504 31.57 -27.78 -29.37
C ALA A 504 32.56 -27.36 -28.28
N THR A 505 32.71 -28.19 -27.25
CA THR A 505 33.69 -28.00 -26.18
C THR A 505 34.94 -28.81 -26.48
N LEU A 506 36.12 -28.18 -26.49
CA LEU A 506 37.40 -28.79 -26.89
C LEU A 506 38.41 -28.75 -25.74
N SER A 507 39.29 -29.76 -25.67
CA SER A 507 40.42 -29.80 -24.72
C SER A 507 41.60 -30.63 -25.26
N VAL A 508 42.76 -30.52 -24.62
CA VAL A 508 43.92 -31.41 -24.81
C VAL A 508 44.52 -31.82 -23.46
N ASP A 509 45.08 -33.02 -23.40
CA ASP A 509 45.60 -33.65 -22.18
C ASP A 509 46.87 -33.00 -21.60
N LYS A 510 47.63 -32.28 -22.42
CA LYS A 510 48.87 -31.59 -22.01
C LYS A 510 49.18 -30.36 -22.85
N PRO A 511 50.02 -29.43 -22.36
CA PRO A 511 50.37 -28.23 -23.11
C PRO A 511 51.15 -28.64 -24.37
N PRO A 512 50.74 -28.21 -25.57
CA PRO A 512 51.41 -28.63 -26.78
C PRO A 512 52.71 -27.84 -26.98
N THR A 513 53.79 -28.51 -27.37
CA THR A 513 55.09 -27.88 -27.69
C THR A 513 55.17 -27.44 -29.14
N GLY A 514 56.21 -26.68 -29.51
CA GLY A 514 56.43 -26.25 -30.89
C GLY A 514 55.29 -25.39 -31.42
N GLY A 515 54.80 -25.71 -32.63
CA GLY A 515 53.69 -25.01 -33.28
C GLY A 515 52.31 -25.30 -32.69
N GLY A 516 52.19 -26.17 -31.68
CA GLY A 516 50.95 -26.37 -30.93
C GLY A 516 50.01 -27.43 -31.53
N VAL A 517 48.78 -27.46 -30.99
CA VAL A 517 47.66 -28.25 -31.51
C VAL A 517 46.68 -27.32 -32.21
N TYR A 518 46.15 -27.75 -33.35
CA TYR A 518 45.12 -27.05 -34.09
C TYR A 518 43.83 -27.84 -34.02
N ALA A 519 42.84 -27.31 -33.29
CA ALA A 519 41.50 -27.88 -33.16
C ALA A 519 40.54 -27.10 -34.07
N THR A 520 39.90 -27.78 -35.01
CA THR A 520 39.17 -27.15 -36.11
C THR A 520 37.73 -27.63 -36.12
N LEU A 521 36.79 -26.68 -36.08
CA LEU A 521 35.37 -26.93 -36.34
C LEU A 521 35.09 -26.68 -37.82
N ILE A 522 34.32 -27.57 -38.44
CA ILE A 522 33.88 -27.45 -39.82
C ILE A 522 32.36 -27.30 -39.82
N GLY A 523 31.88 -26.09 -40.12
CA GLY A 523 30.45 -25.76 -40.06
C GLY A 523 29.69 -26.10 -41.35
N ARG A 524 30.42 -26.29 -42.46
CA ARG A 524 29.87 -26.76 -43.73
C ARG A 524 30.93 -27.51 -44.52
N ARG A 525 30.77 -28.82 -44.67
CA ARG A 525 31.63 -29.70 -45.49
C ARG A 525 30.84 -30.31 -46.63
N ILE A 526 31.25 -30.01 -47.85
CA ILE A 526 30.66 -30.54 -49.08
C ILE A 526 31.62 -31.60 -49.62
N VAL A 527 31.16 -32.86 -49.63
CA VAL A 527 31.94 -34.00 -50.09
C VAL A 527 32.43 -33.75 -51.51
N GLY A 528 33.74 -33.84 -51.74
CA GLY A 528 34.36 -33.63 -53.05
C GLY A 528 34.62 -32.16 -53.43
N ALA A 529 34.15 -31.18 -52.66
CA ALA A 529 34.34 -29.74 -52.97
C ALA A 529 35.17 -28.99 -51.92
N GLY A 530 35.06 -29.35 -50.64
CA GLY A 530 35.75 -28.67 -49.54
C GLY A 530 34.80 -28.19 -48.45
N GLY A 531 35.06 -27.04 -47.82
CA GLY A 531 34.20 -26.51 -46.76
C GLY A 531 34.67 -25.22 -46.10
N TYR A 532 33.90 -24.75 -45.12
CA TYR A 532 34.23 -23.60 -44.28
C TYR A 532 34.51 -24.03 -42.84
N GLN A 533 35.62 -23.55 -42.30
CA GLN A 533 36.12 -23.98 -41.00
C GLN A 533 36.69 -22.84 -40.16
N ALA A 534 36.61 -23.02 -38.84
CA ALA A 534 37.30 -22.20 -37.85
C ALA A 534 38.42 -23.03 -37.23
N LYS A 535 39.66 -22.55 -37.38
CA LYS A 535 40.84 -23.22 -36.83
C LYS A 535 41.30 -22.50 -35.58
N VAL A 536 41.34 -23.24 -34.47
CA VAL A 536 41.77 -22.77 -33.15
C VAL A 536 43.13 -23.39 -32.84
N GLN A 537 44.17 -22.56 -32.78
CA GLN A 537 45.50 -22.97 -32.38
C GLN A 537 45.70 -22.79 -30.89
N LEU A 538 46.08 -23.86 -30.22
CA LEU A 538 46.50 -23.90 -28.81
C LEU A 538 48.03 -23.93 -28.78
N ARG A 539 48.66 -22.92 -28.18
CA ARG A 539 50.13 -22.76 -28.14
C ARG A 539 50.72 -23.11 -26.78
N ALA A 540 52.01 -23.45 -26.77
CA ALA A 540 52.78 -23.69 -25.54
C ALA A 540 52.75 -22.52 -24.55
N THR A 541 52.63 -21.29 -25.07
CA THR A 541 52.55 -20.06 -24.27
C THR A 541 51.18 -19.85 -23.61
N GLY A 542 50.24 -20.79 -23.79
CA GLY A 542 48.87 -20.69 -23.31
C GLY A 542 47.97 -19.73 -24.08
N THR A 543 48.45 -19.22 -25.22
CA THR A 543 47.64 -18.33 -26.08
C THR A 543 46.78 -19.13 -27.05
N VAL A 544 45.55 -18.68 -27.22
CA VAL A 544 44.57 -19.25 -28.15
C VAL A 544 44.41 -18.32 -29.34
N GLY A 545 44.69 -18.82 -30.55
CA GLY A 545 44.53 -18.02 -31.77
C GLY A 545 43.52 -18.62 -32.73
N VAL A 546 42.70 -17.79 -33.35
CA VAL A 546 41.59 -18.21 -34.23
C VAL A 546 41.76 -17.63 -35.64
N SER A 547 41.71 -18.50 -36.65
CA SER A 547 41.59 -18.13 -38.08
C SER A 547 40.30 -18.70 -38.68
N LEU A 548 39.86 -18.09 -39.78
CA LEU A 548 38.78 -18.61 -40.62
C LEU A 548 39.36 -19.05 -41.95
N GLU A 549 39.00 -20.25 -42.38
CA GLU A 549 39.63 -20.90 -43.51
C GLU A 549 38.63 -21.64 -44.37
N GLN A 550 39.03 -21.82 -45.63
CA GLN A 550 38.38 -22.67 -46.59
C GLN A 550 39.18 -23.97 -46.70
N LEU A 551 38.50 -25.11 -46.54
CA LEU A 551 39.01 -26.42 -46.95
C LEU A 551 38.77 -26.59 -48.46
N THR A 552 39.75 -27.07 -49.21
CA THR A 552 39.63 -27.35 -50.65
C THR A 552 39.22 -28.81 -50.91
N ALA A 553 38.83 -29.12 -52.14
CA ALA A 553 38.48 -30.48 -52.56
C ALA A 553 39.61 -31.51 -52.32
N THR A 554 40.87 -31.08 -52.40
CA THR A 554 42.06 -31.92 -52.18
C THR A 554 42.50 -31.99 -50.71
N GLY A 555 41.75 -31.35 -49.80
CA GLY A 555 42.09 -31.28 -48.38
C GLY A 555 43.16 -30.24 -48.02
N GLY A 556 43.49 -29.34 -48.94
CA GLY A 556 44.30 -28.16 -48.66
C GLY A 556 43.50 -27.07 -47.95
N GLU A 557 44.18 -26.14 -47.29
CA GLU A 557 43.56 -25.07 -46.51
C GLU A 557 43.94 -23.70 -47.07
N VAL A 558 42.94 -22.86 -47.32
CA VAL A 558 43.10 -21.49 -47.80
C VAL A 558 42.62 -20.54 -46.70
N VAL A 559 43.50 -19.65 -46.26
CA VAL A 559 43.17 -18.68 -45.22
C VAL A 559 42.22 -17.62 -45.77
N LEU A 560 41.00 -17.57 -45.24
CA LEU A 560 40.02 -16.53 -45.56
C LEU A 560 40.23 -15.29 -44.68
N GLN A 561 40.62 -15.51 -43.42
CA GLN A 561 40.97 -14.45 -42.48
C GLN A 561 42.12 -14.91 -41.58
N SER A 562 43.27 -14.21 -41.64
CA SER A 562 44.52 -14.56 -40.96
C SER A 562 44.43 -14.49 -39.44
N GLN A 563 44.94 -15.49 -38.74
CA GLN A 563 44.83 -15.69 -37.29
C GLN A 563 44.94 -14.42 -36.40
N THR A 564 44.12 -14.33 -35.35
CA THR A 564 44.29 -13.39 -34.22
C THR A 564 44.21 -14.13 -32.89
N THR A 565 44.88 -13.60 -31.86
CA THR A 565 44.71 -14.07 -30.47
C THR A 565 43.31 -13.73 -29.97
N ALA A 566 42.66 -14.67 -29.29
CA ALA A 566 41.39 -14.46 -28.61
C ALA A 566 41.62 -13.66 -27.31
N PRO A 567 41.07 -12.42 -27.19
CA PRO A 567 41.30 -11.60 -26.01
C PRO A 567 40.73 -12.25 -24.75
N GLY A 568 41.51 -12.28 -23.68
CA GLY A 568 41.07 -12.80 -22.39
C GLY A 568 40.85 -14.31 -22.33
N VAL A 569 41.23 -15.06 -23.37
CA VAL A 569 41.16 -16.53 -23.37
C VAL A 569 42.56 -17.09 -23.23
N THR A 570 42.77 -17.87 -22.18
CA THR A 570 44.01 -18.62 -21.96
C THR A 570 43.75 -20.12 -22.05
N PHE A 571 44.82 -20.88 -22.22
CA PHE A 571 44.71 -22.33 -22.29
C PHE A 571 45.87 -23.02 -21.59
N THR A 572 45.53 -23.89 -20.66
CA THR A 572 46.40 -24.87 -20.02
C THR A 572 45.84 -26.29 -20.22
N ALA A 573 46.63 -27.30 -19.87
CA ALA A 573 46.23 -28.69 -20.06
C ALA A 573 44.96 -29.04 -19.29
N GLY A 574 44.00 -29.69 -19.96
CA GLY A 574 42.72 -30.06 -19.38
C GLY A 574 41.67 -28.93 -19.37
N ASP A 575 42.03 -27.70 -19.73
CA ASP A 575 41.06 -26.61 -19.85
C ASP A 575 40.04 -26.93 -20.94
N ARG A 576 38.79 -26.52 -20.72
CA ARG A 576 37.69 -26.72 -21.67
C ARG A 576 37.40 -25.39 -22.34
N LEU A 577 37.52 -25.35 -23.67
CA LEU A 577 37.20 -24.17 -24.48
C LEU A 577 35.93 -24.45 -25.29
N LEU A 578 34.93 -23.57 -25.18
CA LEU A 578 33.82 -23.57 -26.12
C LEU A 578 34.22 -22.83 -27.38
N VAL A 579 34.00 -23.47 -28.52
CA VAL A 579 34.19 -22.88 -29.84
C VAL A 579 32.85 -22.86 -30.55
N ARG A 580 32.43 -21.68 -31.01
CA ARG A 580 31.24 -21.50 -31.84
C ARG A 580 31.63 -21.04 -33.22
N LEU A 581 31.17 -21.75 -34.24
CA LEU A 581 31.32 -21.45 -35.66
C LEU A 581 29.95 -21.31 -36.29
N ARG A 582 29.66 -20.13 -36.84
CA ARG A 582 28.44 -19.87 -37.61
C ARG A 582 28.80 -19.72 -39.09
N VAL A 583 28.11 -20.49 -39.94
CA VAL A 583 28.23 -20.45 -41.40
C VAL A 583 26.84 -20.22 -41.97
N THR A 584 26.55 -19.04 -42.49
CA THR A 584 25.20 -18.63 -42.92
C THR A 584 25.18 -18.08 -44.34
N GLY A 585 24.06 -18.33 -45.03
CA GLY A 585 23.83 -17.77 -46.36
C GLY A 585 24.62 -18.46 -47.48
N THR A 586 24.29 -18.08 -48.71
CA THR A 586 24.90 -18.61 -49.94
C THR A 586 25.13 -17.45 -50.91
N SER A 587 26.37 -17.27 -51.36
CA SER A 587 26.82 -16.25 -52.32
C SER A 587 26.46 -14.80 -51.95
N PRO A 588 27.07 -14.21 -50.90
CA PRO A 588 28.17 -14.78 -50.12
C PRO A 588 27.71 -15.66 -48.96
N THR A 589 28.51 -16.65 -48.63
CA THR A 589 28.48 -17.30 -47.31
C THR A 589 29.20 -16.40 -46.31
N THR A 590 28.58 -16.14 -45.16
CA THR A 590 29.22 -15.51 -44.01
C THR A 590 29.74 -16.59 -43.07
N VAL A 591 31.01 -16.50 -42.69
CA VAL A 591 31.68 -17.40 -41.75
C VAL A 591 32.12 -16.60 -40.54
N GLN A 592 31.69 -17.00 -39.35
CA GLN A 592 31.99 -16.30 -38.11
C GLN A 592 32.44 -17.27 -37.03
N ALA A 593 33.40 -16.89 -36.20
CA ALA A 593 33.84 -17.73 -35.10
C ALA A 593 34.18 -16.93 -33.84
N LYS A 594 34.00 -17.57 -32.70
CA LYS A 594 34.44 -17.10 -31.38
C LYS A 594 34.77 -18.29 -30.48
N VAL A 595 35.61 -18.02 -29.49
CA VAL A 595 36.09 -19.00 -28.50
C VAL A 595 36.09 -18.35 -27.12
N TRP A 596 35.75 -19.12 -26.09
CA TRP A 596 35.77 -18.69 -24.70
C TRP A 596 35.96 -19.89 -23.75
N GLU A 597 36.32 -19.62 -22.50
CA GLU A 597 36.54 -20.64 -21.48
C GLU A 597 35.20 -21.19 -20.96
N ALA A 598 35.10 -22.52 -20.78
CA ALA A 598 33.88 -23.13 -20.27
C ALA A 598 33.54 -22.67 -18.85
N GLY A 599 32.25 -22.44 -18.59
CA GLY A 599 31.78 -21.86 -17.34
C GLY A 599 31.81 -20.33 -17.30
N THR A 600 32.35 -19.66 -18.33
CA THR A 600 32.28 -18.20 -18.47
C THR A 600 31.16 -17.79 -19.43
N ALA A 601 30.73 -16.53 -19.34
CA ALA A 601 29.69 -15.98 -20.20
C ALA A 601 30.15 -15.94 -21.68
N GLU A 602 29.26 -16.34 -22.58
CA GLU A 602 29.53 -16.29 -24.02
C GLU A 602 29.78 -14.83 -24.48
N PRO A 603 30.86 -14.55 -25.23
CA PRO A 603 31.10 -13.20 -25.76
C PRO A 603 29.97 -12.73 -26.68
N THR A 604 29.55 -11.49 -26.52
CA THR A 604 28.45 -10.89 -27.31
C THR A 604 28.84 -10.65 -28.78
N GLY A 605 30.11 -10.36 -29.05
CA GLY A 605 30.65 -10.13 -30.40
C GLY A 605 31.32 -11.36 -31.02
N TRP A 606 31.37 -11.39 -32.36
CA TRP A 606 32.16 -12.37 -33.09
C TRP A 606 33.64 -11.97 -33.12
N LEU A 607 34.53 -12.87 -32.69
CA LEU A 607 35.98 -12.63 -32.76
C LEU A 607 36.46 -12.55 -34.21
N ARG A 608 35.89 -13.39 -35.08
CA ARG A 608 36.18 -13.46 -36.51
C ARG A 608 34.91 -13.45 -37.33
N SER A 609 34.94 -12.79 -38.47
CA SER A 609 33.82 -12.70 -39.41
C SER A 609 34.35 -12.37 -40.80
N VAL A 610 34.04 -13.20 -41.79
CA VAL A 610 34.44 -13.00 -43.19
C VAL A 610 33.35 -13.52 -44.12
N THR A 611 33.27 -12.98 -45.32
CA THR A 611 32.38 -13.48 -46.38
C THR A 611 33.17 -14.17 -47.49
N ASN A 612 32.58 -15.18 -48.12
CA ASN A 612 33.18 -15.90 -49.24
C ASN A 612 32.13 -16.40 -50.23
N SER A 613 32.44 -16.35 -51.53
CA SER A 613 31.51 -16.68 -52.61
C SER A 613 32.03 -17.76 -53.56
N VAL A 614 32.95 -18.62 -53.12
CA VAL A 614 33.43 -19.74 -53.96
C VAL A 614 32.25 -20.64 -54.32
N ALA A 615 31.91 -20.71 -55.61
CA ALA A 615 30.68 -21.33 -56.10
C ALA A 615 30.51 -22.78 -55.61
N ALA A 616 31.58 -23.57 -55.64
CA ALA A 616 31.58 -24.96 -55.19
C ALA A 616 31.25 -25.16 -53.69
N LEU A 617 31.31 -24.08 -52.89
CA LEU A 617 31.08 -24.11 -51.44
C LEU A 617 29.71 -23.56 -51.01
N GLN A 618 28.83 -23.22 -51.95
CA GLN A 618 27.51 -22.65 -51.67
C GLN A 618 26.39 -23.70 -51.53
N ALA A 619 26.71 -24.99 -51.66
CA ALA A 619 25.76 -26.09 -51.50
C ALA A 619 25.61 -26.52 -50.02
N PRO A 620 24.54 -27.23 -49.64
CA PRO A 620 24.42 -27.81 -48.30
C PRO A 620 25.59 -28.75 -47.98
N GLY A 621 26.15 -28.64 -46.78
CA GLY A 621 27.25 -29.48 -46.30
C GLY A 621 27.02 -29.98 -44.88
N GLY A 622 27.70 -31.07 -44.51
CA GLY A 622 27.69 -31.61 -43.15
C GLY A 622 28.65 -30.88 -42.22
N VAL A 623 28.79 -31.35 -40.97
CA VAL A 623 29.70 -30.79 -39.97
C VAL A 623 30.89 -31.71 -39.71
N GLY A 624 31.92 -31.21 -39.04
CA GLY A 624 33.04 -32.05 -38.65
C GLY A 624 34.05 -31.39 -37.72
N LEU A 625 35.02 -32.21 -37.33
CA LEU A 625 36.11 -31.85 -36.43
C LEU A 625 37.44 -32.30 -37.04
N THR A 626 38.48 -31.51 -36.85
CA THR A 626 39.85 -31.87 -37.21
C THR A 626 40.81 -31.43 -36.12
N TYR A 627 41.64 -32.36 -35.66
CA TYR A 627 42.78 -32.07 -34.81
C TYR A 627 44.07 -32.34 -35.58
N TYR A 628 45.00 -31.38 -35.54
CA TYR A 628 46.34 -31.51 -36.12
C TYR A 628 47.40 -31.17 -35.08
N LEU A 629 48.40 -32.06 -34.95
CA LEU A 629 49.57 -31.84 -34.11
C LEU A 629 50.71 -31.27 -34.97
N SER A 630 51.22 -30.09 -34.63
CA SER A 630 52.28 -29.44 -35.42
C SER A 630 53.49 -30.36 -35.63
N SER A 631 54.09 -30.32 -36.82
CA SER A 631 55.31 -31.09 -37.13
C SER A 631 56.53 -30.68 -36.30
N SER A 632 56.52 -29.49 -35.69
CA SER A 632 57.57 -29.04 -34.77
C SER A 632 57.33 -29.42 -33.30
N THR A 633 56.26 -30.17 -33.01
CA THR A 633 55.96 -30.65 -31.65
C THR A 633 56.99 -31.69 -31.22
N THR A 634 57.47 -31.61 -29.98
CA THR A 634 58.45 -32.56 -29.40
C THR A 634 57.86 -33.47 -28.33
N ASN A 635 56.64 -33.22 -27.86
CA ASN A 635 56.00 -33.95 -26.76
C ASN A 635 54.83 -34.86 -27.18
N ALA A 636 54.83 -35.36 -28.42
CA ALA A 636 53.90 -36.39 -28.87
C ALA A 636 54.06 -37.70 -28.05
N PRO A 637 53.00 -38.52 -27.88
CA PRO A 637 51.64 -38.35 -28.41
C PRO A 637 50.84 -37.31 -27.63
N VAL A 638 49.88 -36.62 -28.27
CA VAL A 638 48.92 -35.72 -27.59
C VAL A 638 47.50 -36.29 -27.75
N VAL A 639 46.68 -36.18 -26.72
CA VAL A 639 45.28 -36.59 -26.76
C VAL A 639 44.40 -35.35 -26.71
N ALA A 640 43.59 -35.16 -27.75
CA ALA A 640 42.58 -34.12 -27.82
C ALA A 640 41.20 -34.70 -27.55
N THR A 641 40.32 -33.92 -26.93
CA THR A 641 38.95 -34.34 -26.63
C THR A 641 37.94 -33.31 -27.11
N VAL A 642 36.76 -33.80 -27.48
CA VAL A 642 35.57 -33.02 -27.80
C VAL A 642 34.39 -33.50 -26.96
N ASP A 643 33.50 -32.58 -26.63
CA ASP A 643 32.29 -32.79 -25.86
C ASP A 643 31.21 -31.79 -26.30
N ASP A 644 29.95 -32.04 -25.96
CA ASP A 644 28.81 -31.14 -26.16
C ASP A 644 28.70 -30.58 -27.59
N LEU A 645 28.87 -31.42 -28.63
CA LEU A 645 28.74 -30.96 -30.01
C LEU A 645 27.27 -30.73 -30.36
N LEU A 646 26.93 -29.52 -30.80
CA LEU A 646 25.58 -29.17 -31.23
C LEU A 646 25.65 -28.30 -32.49
N ALA A 647 24.96 -28.74 -33.55
CA ALA A 647 24.78 -28.02 -34.80
C ALA A 647 23.29 -27.74 -35.02
N THR A 648 22.91 -26.48 -35.17
CA THR A 648 21.52 -26.07 -35.45
C THR A 648 21.47 -25.20 -36.70
N THR A 649 20.27 -25.03 -37.27
CA THR A 649 20.03 -23.94 -38.21
C THR A 649 19.92 -22.62 -37.42
N PRO A 650 20.76 -21.61 -37.71
CA PRO A 650 20.79 -20.33 -37.00
C PRO A 650 19.56 -19.45 -37.22
#